data_AF-A0A450Y9M6-F1
#
_entry.id   AF-A0A450Y9M6-F1
#
_cell.length_a   1.000
_cell.length_b   1.000
_cell.length_c   1.000
_cell.angle_alpha   90.00
_cell.angle_beta   90.00
_cell.angle_gamma   90.00
#
_symmetry.space_group_name_H-M   'P 1'
#
loop_
_entity.id
_entity.type
_entity.pdbx_description
1 polymer ?
#
loop_
_entity_poly.entity_id
_entity_poly.type
_entity_poly.pdbx_seq_one_letter_code
_entity_poly.pdbx_strand_id
1 'polypeptide(L)'
;MTANMDHLYWVGPRLSDIASIPHLFHGAIVLSGKQGGHGLDTHILESVTRRRLNTNNPVNDGRINKHYIDSTKAVLKHDPAAVFLWYSAPPVEIDTEIGERSPFNVESGLYQRLSNKLSVRTELANWIDVIPTIELDGQDITIENLKGLFPGYGRFVIQSTFGSGGFGTWLVSSTTDISRVASGYGMLVSPYMDHCLPVNQHVIITDHGSVPLLPSVQFIQERDGRLLYQGCDYSLVDQLGAHLVDDISQTSERISRFVRGVGLRGVFGVDYLVTTAGELIFVEINPRFQGSTAALNASLTEQQCPSVQEMHMAAFQGRSIKPPGPLRPYSTVIFLNEDNDEIELQEERFFELGTPDHRVSEFNVDRLKLHVLTDHAGGTIHCDAGAPRHRYVVDRPVTTITENHQVHGLPAFQAQTISASGFSEEITRDDVANVAKLKFELFSLGITVDQSALGQLAGRGHGLTIRDGIAGGLELLLFDDIHVNVPFKESFSFLSPFSLHWSQNDGFSITYGKRRIVSCRVLPLPGYVGKTSSSGNAFVDIGQIFTDRLGVYPFRSCAYNARNKKACKFCEIGYQTPLAPVPIDDLSELVDECLSDRKSQIRHILVSGGVPSKQRWSYLVDSIKRIRVLTDMPIYQMLEPPEDMSRIEELKHAGVDEVGFNLELFNREIAERLMPGKGLVSLQKYVDTLKRAKELWPEFGAVRSLLIVGLEPLEDTLQGVEELADLGVMPILSPFRPVPGTELAHRVPPTGEFMYQAWDASQRICDQRGITLGPLCVACQNNTITVPVNEHYRYY
;
A
#
# COMPACT_ATOMS: atom_id res chain seq x y z
N MET A 1 -47.06 -1.22 -1.47
CA MET A 1 -47.16 -2.67 -1.75
C MET A 1 -46.04 -3.37 -1.00
N THR A 2 -46.31 -4.45 -0.27
CA THR A 2 -45.24 -5.32 0.25
C THR A 2 -44.69 -6.11 -0.93
N ALA A 3 -43.58 -5.65 -1.51
CA ALA A 3 -42.90 -6.35 -2.59
C ALA A 3 -42.55 -7.78 -2.15
N ASN A 4 -42.75 -8.76 -3.03
CA ASN A 4 -42.38 -10.15 -2.76
C ASN A 4 -40.86 -10.28 -2.88
N MET A 5 -40.17 -10.29 -1.74
CA MET A 5 -38.71 -10.31 -1.68
C MET A 5 -38.11 -11.64 -2.15
N ASP A 6 -38.91 -12.71 -2.20
CA ASP A 6 -38.48 -14.05 -2.64
C ASP A 6 -38.19 -14.12 -4.16
N HIS A 7 -38.58 -13.07 -4.89
CA HIS A 7 -38.43 -12.92 -6.34
C HIS A 7 -37.63 -11.65 -6.71
N LEU A 8 -36.68 -11.25 -5.87
CA LEU A 8 -35.86 -10.06 -6.10
C LEU A 8 -34.69 -10.35 -7.04
N TYR A 9 -34.56 -9.56 -8.11
CA TYR A 9 -33.49 -9.65 -9.08
C TYR A 9 -32.56 -8.43 -9.01
N TRP A 10 -31.25 -8.68 -9.01
CA TRP A 10 -30.24 -7.63 -9.13
C TRP A 10 -30.07 -7.22 -10.60
N VAL A 11 -30.01 -5.92 -10.90
CA VAL A 11 -29.71 -5.41 -12.25
C VAL A 11 -28.52 -4.47 -12.18
N GLY A 12 -27.35 -4.87 -12.69
CA GLY A 12 -26.14 -4.08 -12.50
C GLY A 12 -24.95 -4.51 -13.38
N PRO A 13 -23.82 -3.81 -13.29
CA PRO A 13 -22.70 -4.05 -14.20
C PRO A 13 -22.06 -5.44 -13.98
N ARG A 14 -21.90 -5.86 -12.73
CA ARG A 14 -21.21 -7.11 -12.36
C ARG A 14 -22.00 -7.95 -11.38
N LEU A 15 -21.80 -9.26 -11.45
CA LEU A 15 -22.30 -10.20 -10.44
C LEU A 15 -21.55 -10.03 -9.11
N SER A 16 -20.25 -9.76 -9.17
CA SER A 16 -19.40 -9.57 -8.00
C SER A 16 -19.77 -8.38 -7.12
N ASP A 17 -20.57 -7.43 -7.63
CA ASP A 17 -21.07 -6.30 -6.84
C ASP A 17 -22.06 -6.74 -5.73
N ILE A 18 -22.59 -7.98 -5.81
CA ILE A 18 -23.44 -8.61 -4.79
C ILE A 18 -22.82 -9.89 -4.19
N ALA A 19 -21.52 -10.13 -4.36
CA ALA A 19 -20.86 -11.39 -3.95
C ALA A 19 -20.98 -11.72 -2.46
N SER A 20 -21.07 -10.72 -1.59
CA SER A 20 -21.24 -10.89 -0.13
C SER A 20 -22.70 -11.12 0.29
N ILE A 21 -23.66 -10.84 -0.60
CA ILE A 21 -25.10 -10.87 -0.32
C ILE A 21 -25.94 -11.60 -1.38
N PRO A 22 -25.47 -12.72 -1.97
CA PRO A 22 -26.24 -13.40 -3.01
C PRO A 22 -27.57 -13.94 -2.49
N HIS A 23 -27.64 -14.27 -1.18
CA HIS A 23 -28.84 -14.76 -0.51
C HIS A 23 -30.03 -13.78 -0.53
N LEU A 24 -29.79 -12.50 -0.84
CA LEU A 24 -30.84 -11.49 -0.94
C LEU A 24 -31.61 -11.56 -2.28
N PHE A 25 -31.04 -12.25 -3.27
CA PHE A 25 -31.54 -12.24 -4.64
C PHE A 25 -31.96 -13.63 -5.10
N HIS A 26 -33.03 -13.69 -5.89
CA HIS A 26 -33.43 -14.86 -6.66
C HIS A 26 -32.58 -15.02 -7.92
N GLY A 27 -32.26 -13.91 -8.58
CA GLY A 27 -31.49 -13.90 -9.82
C GLY A 27 -30.76 -12.59 -10.05
N ALA A 28 -30.01 -12.52 -11.15
CA ALA A 28 -29.24 -11.33 -11.52
C ALA A 28 -29.18 -11.12 -13.03
N ILE A 29 -29.32 -9.88 -13.46
CA ILE A 29 -29.14 -9.41 -14.83
C ILE A 29 -27.89 -8.53 -14.85
N VAL A 30 -26.82 -9.01 -15.45
CA VAL A 30 -25.50 -8.36 -15.38
C VAL A 30 -24.80 -8.28 -16.72
N LEU A 31 -23.80 -7.40 -16.82
CA LEU A 31 -22.96 -7.31 -18.02
C LEU A 31 -21.87 -8.36 -18.00
N SER A 32 -21.15 -8.49 -16.88
CA SER A 32 -20.16 -9.56 -16.63
C SER A 32 -20.52 -10.37 -15.39
N GLY A 33 -20.28 -11.68 -15.44
CA GLY A 33 -20.58 -12.62 -14.36
C GLY A 33 -20.36 -14.08 -14.80
N LYS A 34 -20.52 -15.02 -13.87
CA LYS A 34 -20.51 -16.46 -14.12
C LYS A 34 -21.94 -17.01 -14.16
N GLN A 35 -22.26 -17.82 -15.17
CA GLN A 35 -23.56 -18.50 -15.28
C GLN A 35 -23.83 -19.39 -14.07
N GLY A 36 -25.01 -19.26 -13.46
CA GLY A 36 -25.38 -19.94 -12.21
C GLY A 36 -24.53 -19.51 -10.99
N GLY A 37 -23.79 -18.39 -11.12
CA GLY A 37 -22.93 -17.88 -10.07
C GLY A 37 -23.71 -17.61 -8.79
N HIS A 38 -23.15 -18.05 -7.66
CA HIS A 38 -23.80 -18.00 -6.34
C HIS A 38 -25.17 -18.69 -6.24
N GLY A 39 -25.51 -19.59 -7.17
CA GLY A 39 -26.81 -20.28 -7.20
C GLY A 39 -27.97 -19.44 -7.72
N LEU A 40 -27.67 -18.33 -8.41
CA LEU A 40 -28.66 -17.38 -8.92
C LEU A 40 -29.10 -17.71 -10.35
N ASP A 41 -30.33 -17.33 -10.70
CA ASP A 41 -30.80 -17.28 -12.09
C ASP A 41 -30.17 -16.08 -12.82
N THR A 42 -29.15 -16.32 -13.66
CA THR A 42 -28.29 -15.26 -14.21
C THR A 42 -28.46 -15.00 -15.71
N HIS A 43 -28.71 -13.74 -16.06
CA HIS A 43 -28.72 -13.24 -17.44
C HIS A 43 -27.52 -12.34 -17.70
N ILE A 44 -26.54 -12.82 -18.48
CA ILE A 44 -25.20 -12.23 -18.58
C ILE A 44 -24.90 -11.82 -20.02
N LEU A 45 -24.66 -10.53 -20.27
CA LEU A 45 -24.36 -10.04 -21.62
C LEU A 45 -23.09 -10.67 -22.19
N GLU A 46 -22.02 -10.67 -21.39
CA GLU A 46 -20.71 -11.22 -21.74
C GLU A 46 -20.76 -12.68 -22.22
N SER A 47 -21.64 -13.49 -21.61
CA SER A 47 -21.84 -14.90 -21.99
C SER A 47 -22.44 -15.05 -23.39
N VAL A 48 -23.27 -14.09 -23.81
CA VAL A 48 -23.91 -14.08 -25.13
C VAL A 48 -22.97 -13.49 -26.18
N THR A 49 -22.24 -12.44 -25.83
CA THR A 49 -21.44 -11.66 -26.78
C THR A 49 -20.01 -12.16 -26.95
N ARG A 50 -19.52 -12.97 -26.00
CA ARG A 50 -18.09 -13.33 -25.87
C ARG A 50 -17.19 -12.10 -25.84
N ARG A 51 -17.70 -10.99 -25.30
CA ARG A 51 -16.99 -9.72 -25.20
C ARG A 51 -17.27 -9.01 -23.89
N ARG A 52 -16.21 -8.63 -23.18
CA ARG A 52 -16.25 -7.78 -21.99
C ARG A 52 -16.19 -6.32 -22.39
N LEU A 53 -17.25 -5.57 -22.08
CA LEU A 53 -17.39 -4.17 -22.49
C LEU A 53 -16.81 -3.22 -21.45
N ASN A 54 -16.24 -2.10 -21.93
CA ASN A 54 -15.97 -0.97 -21.07
C ASN A 54 -17.29 -0.24 -20.77
N THR A 55 -17.81 -0.43 -19.56
CA THR A 55 -19.10 0.12 -19.12
C THR A 55 -19.08 1.63 -18.93
N ASN A 56 -17.90 2.25 -18.89
CA ASN A 56 -17.75 3.68 -18.73
C ASN A 56 -17.61 4.41 -20.08
N ASN A 57 -17.58 3.66 -21.19
CA ASN A 57 -17.50 4.21 -22.53
C ASN A 57 -18.93 4.39 -23.11
N PRO A 58 -19.40 5.63 -23.35
CA PRO A 58 -20.77 5.90 -23.81
C PRO A 58 -21.16 5.22 -25.14
N VAL A 59 -20.18 4.82 -25.96
CA VAL A 59 -20.42 4.05 -27.19
C VAL A 59 -21.15 2.73 -26.91
N ASN A 60 -21.00 2.18 -25.70
CA ASN A 60 -21.60 0.92 -25.28
C ASN A 60 -23.03 1.07 -24.69
N ASP A 61 -23.50 2.30 -24.39
CA ASP A 61 -24.76 2.54 -23.66
C ASP A 61 -25.97 1.91 -24.35
N GLY A 62 -26.08 2.05 -25.67
CA GLY A 62 -27.20 1.48 -26.43
C GLY A 62 -27.25 -0.05 -26.33
N ARG A 63 -26.09 -0.72 -26.33
CA ARG A 63 -25.98 -2.18 -26.20
C ARG A 63 -26.30 -2.64 -24.77
N ILE A 64 -25.81 -1.91 -23.77
CA ILE A 64 -26.03 -2.15 -22.35
C ILE A 64 -27.52 -2.02 -22.01
N ASN A 65 -28.15 -0.91 -22.42
CA ASN A 65 -29.56 -0.65 -22.16
C ASN A 65 -30.45 -1.70 -22.82
N LYS A 66 -30.15 -2.07 -24.06
CA LYS A 66 -30.87 -3.15 -24.75
C LYS A 66 -30.80 -4.47 -23.99
N HIS A 67 -29.62 -4.86 -23.50
CA HIS A 67 -29.46 -6.09 -22.72
C HIS A 67 -30.33 -6.10 -21.46
N TYR A 68 -30.31 -5.00 -20.68
CA TYR A 68 -31.12 -4.91 -19.48
C TYR A 68 -32.62 -4.98 -19.78
N ILE A 69 -33.09 -4.28 -20.81
CA ILE A 69 -34.50 -4.28 -21.21
C ILE A 69 -34.94 -5.67 -21.71
N ASP A 70 -34.17 -6.28 -22.61
CA ASP A 70 -34.52 -7.58 -23.19
C ASP A 70 -34.50 -8.68 -22.11
N SER A 71 -33.52 -8.65 -21.21
CA SER A 71 -33.39 -9.62 -20.12
C SER A 71 -34.47 -9.46 -19.05
N THR A 72 -34.84 -8.24 -18.67
CA THR A 72 -35.94 -8.00 -17.71
C THR A 72 -37.27 -8.50 -18.26
N LYS A 73 -37.54 -8.27 -19.56
CA LYS A 73 -38.74 -8.82 -20.24
C LYS A 73 -38.72 -10.36 -20.27
N ALA A 74 -37.56 -10.96 -20.52
CA ALA A 74 -37.42 -12.40 -20.48
C ALA A 74 -37.70 -12.97 -19.08
N VAL A 75 -37.15 -12.34 -18.03
CA VAL A 75 -37.42 -12.71 -16.63
C VAL A 75 -38.92 -12.61 -16.33
N LEU A 76 -39.58 -11.50 -16.63
CA LEU A 76 -41.02 -11.33 -16.34
C LEU A 76 -41.92 -12.37 -17.03
N LYS A 77 -41.50 -12.90 -18.19
CA LYS A 77 -42.20 -13.96 -18.88
C LYS A 77 -42.15 -15.30 -18.12
N HIS A 78 -41.06 -15.57 -17.42
CA HIS A 78 -40.83 -16.81 -16.68
C HIS A 78 -41.17 -16.70 -15.19
N ASP A 79 -40.96 -15.52 -14.61
CA ASP A 79 -41.30 -15.13 -13.26
C ASP A 79 -42.12 -13.81 -13.26
N PRO A 80 -43.45 -13.89 -13.38
CA PRO A 80 -44.32 -12.71 -13.34
C PRO A 80 -44.36 -11.99 -11.98
N ALA A 81 -43.77 -12.58 -10.93
CA ALA A 81 -43.65 -11.97 -9.60
C ALA A 81 -42.32 -11.22 -9.41
N ALA A 82 -41.41 -11.27 -10.40
CA ALA A 82 -40.10 -10.65 -10.32
C ALA A 82 -40.16 -9.16 -9.95
N VAL A 83 -39.24 -8.76 -9.07
CA VAL A 83 -39.00 -7.38 -8.65
C VAL A 83 -37.54 -7.06 -8.94
N PHE A 84 -37.24 -5.87 -9.46
CA PHE A 84 -35.88 -5.50 -9.86
C PHE A 84 -35.30 -4.41 -8.96
N LEU A 85 -34.10 -4.65 -8.44
CA LEU A 85 -33.27 -3.65 -7.77
C LEU A 85 -32.09 -3.30 -8.66
N TRP A 86 -32.00 -2.03 -9.05
CA TRP A 86 -31.03 -1.59 -10.03
C TRP A 86 -29.82 -0.92 -9.38
N TYR A 87 -28.63 -1.18 -9.93
CA TYR A 87 -27.38 -0.56 -9.49
C TYR A 87 -27.41 0.97 -9.64
N SER A 88 -28.00 1.44 -10.74
CA SER A 88 -28.27 2.85 -11.05
C SER A 88 -29.71 3.00 -11.50
N ALA A 89 -30.19 4.23 -11.70
CA ALA A 89 -31.54 4.43 -12.24
C ALA A 89 -31.74 3.66 -13.56
N PRO A 90 -32.93 3.10 -13.79
CA PRO A 90 -33.23 2.37 -15.01
C PRO A 90 -33.18 3.31 -16.23
N PRO A 91 -32.95 2.76 -17.44
CA PRO A 91 -32.99 3.54 -18.68
C PRO A 91 -34.28 4.35 -18.79
N VAL A 92 -34.22 5.53 -19.41
CA VAL A 92 -35.40 6.41 -19.55
C VAL A 92 -36.52 5.74 -20.38
N GLU A 93 -36.13 4.88 -21.32
CA GLU A 93 -37.03 4.20 -22.26
C GLU A 93 -37.55 2.84 -21.74
N ILE A 94 -37.58 2.62 -20.42
CA ILE A 94 -38.12 1.36 -19.89
C ILE A 94 -39.63 1.26 -20.08
N ASP A 95 -40.10 0.03 -20.29
CA ASP A 95 -41.51 -0.31 -20.31
C ASP A 95 -42.17 0.03 -18.95
N THR A 96 -43.43 0.48 -18.99
CA THR A 96 -44.20 0.82 -17.79
C THR A 96 -44.26 -0.35 -16.81
N GLU A 97 -44.41 -1.59 -17.30
CA GLU A 97 -44.42 -2.77 -16.44
C GLU A 97 -43.09 -2.94 -15.69
N ILE A 98 -41.95 -2.76 -16.36
CA ILE A 98 -40.62 -2.87 -15.73
C ILE A 98 -40.46 -1.79 -14.64
N GLY A 99 -40.96 -0.58 -14.90
CA GLY A 99 -40.95 0.52 -13.94
C GLY A 99 -41.75 0.19 -12.68
N GLU A 100 -42.97 -0.32 -12.83
CA GLU A 100 -43.81 -0.76 -11.71
C GLU A 100 -43.19 -1.92 -10.93
N ARG A 101 -42.42 -2.79 -11.59
CA ARG A 101 -41.66 -3.89 -10.99
C ARG A 101 -40.32 -3.47 -10.38
N SER A 102 -40.01 -2.18 -10.34
CA SER A 102 -38.77 -1.64 -9.76
C SER A 102 -39.04 -0.64 -8.63
N PRO A 103 -39.75 -1.04 -7.55
CA PRO A 103 -40.32 -0.13 -6.54
C PRO A 103 -39.27 0.53 -5.63
N PHE A 104 -38.02 0.06 -5.67
CA PHE A 104 -36.92 0.55 -4.84
C PHE A 104 -35.94 1.42 -5.63
N ASN A 105 -36.29 1.87 -6.84
CA ASN A 105 -35.36 2.65 -7.65
C ASN A 105 -35.52 4.16 -7.48
N VAL A 106 -34.41 4.86 -7.71
CA VAL A 106 -34.43 6.31 -7.95
C VAL A 106 -35.09 6.57 -9.31
N GLU A 107 -36.06 7.47 -9.34
CA GLU A 107 -36.72 7.90 -10.58
C GLU A 107 -35.69 8.51 -11.55
N SER A 108 -35.76 8.17 -12.84
CA SER A 108 -34.76 8.58 -13.83
C SER A 108 -34.62 10.11 -13.97
N GLY A 109 -35.70 10.88 -13.84
CA GLY A 109 -35.65 12.34 -13.84
C GLY A 109 -34.88 12.91 -12.63
N LEU A 110 -35.13 12.35 -11.45
CA LEU A 110 -34.40 12.71 -10.23
C LEU A 110 -32.93 12.29 -10.30
N TYR A 111 -32.65 11.09 -10.84
CA TYR A 111 -31.30 10.61 -11.06
C TYR A 111 -30.51 11.54 -11.99
N GLN A 112 -31.10 11.96 -13.11
CA GLN A 112 -30.47 12.91 -14.04
C GLN A 112 -30.22 14.27 -13.37
N ARG A 113 -31.19 14.79 -12.61
CA ARG A 113 -31.04 16.05 -11.88
C ARG A 113 -29.86 16.00 -10.90
N LEU A 114 -29.78 14.95 -10.08
CA LEU A 114 -28.74 14.81 -9.06
C LEU A 114 -27.38 14.39 -9.61
N SER A 115 -27.34 13.75 -10.79
CA SER A 115 -26.08 13.40 -11.46
C SER A 115 -25.50 14.56 -12.28
N ASN A 116 -26.23 15.66 -12.44
CA ASN A 116 -25.74 16.85 -13.14
C ASN A 116 -24.74 17.59 -12.24
N LYS A 117 -23.44 17.40 -12.51
CA LYS A 117 -22.34 17.97 -11.72
C LYS A 117 -22.45 19.49 -11.57
N LEU A 118 -22.73 20.21 -12.67
CA LEU A 118 -22.77 21.67 -12.66
C LEU A 118 -23.92 22.20 -11.80
N SER A 119 -25.14 21.72 -12.03
CA SER A 119 -26.32 22.17 -11.29
C SER A 119 -26.18 21.90 -9.79
N VAL A 120 -25.72 20.70 -9.41
CA VAL A 120 -25.55 20.35 -8.00
C VAL A 120 -24.45 21.17 -7.34
N ARG A 121 -23.31 21.39 -8.00
CA ARG A 121 -22.25 22.28 -7.48
C ARG A 121 -22.76 23.70 -7.26
N THR A 122 -23.50 24.25 -8.23
CA THR A 122 -24.09 25.60 -8.11
C THR A 122 -25.07 25.69 -6.95
N GLU A 123 -25.95 24.71 -6.76
CA GLU A 123 -26.93 24.70 -5.67
C GLU A 123 -26.24 24.59 -4.29
N LEU A 124 -25.16 23.80 -4.19
CA LEU A 124 -24.45 23.55 -2.95
C LEU A 124 -23.38 24.59 -2.59
N ALA A 125 -22.87 25.37 -3.56
CA ALA A 125 -21.82 26.39 -3.37
C ALA A 125 -22.12 27.45 -2.30
N ASN A 126 -23.40 27.69 -1.98
CA ASN A 126 -23.79 28.63 -0.93
C ASN A 126 -23.63 28.08 0.50
N TRP A 127 -23.36 26.78 0.64
CA TRP A 127 -23.43 26.06 1.91
C TRP A 127 -22.12 25.37 2.25
N ILE A 128 -21.41 24.87 1.25
CA ILE A 128 -20.19 24.08 1.40
C ILE A 128 -19.19 24.52 0.32
N ASP A 129 -17.91 24.26 0.58
CA ASP A 129 -16.88 24.47 -0.43
C ASP A 129 -17.04 23.42 -1.53
N VAL A 130 -17.10 23.90 -2.77
CA VAL A 130 -17.25 23.07 -3.97
C VAL A 130 -16.05 23.26 -4.88
N ILE A 131 -15.69 22.22 -5.63
CA ILE A 131 -14.60 22.33 -6.59
C ILE A 131 -14.89 23.47 -7.60
N PRO A 132 -13.96 24.42 -7.80
CA PRO A 132 -14.16 25.49 -8.78
C PRO A 132 -14.47 24.88 -10.15
N THR A 133 -15.57 25.33 -10.76
CA THR A 133 -16.05 24.75 -12.02
C THR A 133 -16.59 25.85 -12.91
N ILE A 134 -16.17 25.85 -14.17
CA ILE A 134 -16.74 26.67 -15.22
C ILE A 134 -17.18 25.78 -16.37
N GLU A 135 -18.17 26.24 -17.13
CA GLU A 135 -18.59 25.59 -18.36
C GLU A 135 -17.99 26.35 -19.55
N LEU A 136 -17.32 25.64 -20.46
CA LEU A 136 -16.72 26.20 -21.66
C LEU A 136 -17.05 25.34 -22.89
N ASP A 137 -17.17 26.00 -24.04
CA ASP A 137 -17.20 25.28 -25.32
C ASP A 137 -15.79 24.84 -25.71
N GLY A 138 -15.68 23.70 -26.39
CA GLY A 138 -14.39 23.09 -26.71
C GLY A 138 -13.43 24.01 -27.48
N GLN A 139 -13.96 24.97 -28.26
CA GLN A 139 -13.16 25.97 -28.98
C GLN A 139 -12.47 26.99 -28.07
N ASP A 140 -13.04 27.24 -26.88
CA ASP A 140 -12.53 28.22 -25.91
C ASP A 140 -11.56 27.57 -24.91
N ILE A 141 -11.39 26.25 -24.97
CA ILE A 141 -10.45 25.51 -24.12
C ILE A 141 -9.04 25.63 -24.72
N THR A 142 -8.27 26.59 -24.21
CA THR A 142 -6.83 26.73 -24.50
C THR A 142 -6.05 26.86 -23.20
N ILE A 143 -4.79 26.39 -23.15
CA ILE A 143 -3.96 26.48 -21.93
C ILE A 143 -3.83 27.93 -21.45
N GLU A 144 -3.73 28.88 -22.36
CA GLU A 144 -3.66 30.31 -22.03
C GLU A 144 -4.95 30.80 -21.37
N ASN A 145 -6.11 30.48 -21.96
CA ASN A 145 -7.41 30.85 -21.38
C ASN A 145 -7.62 30.20 -20.00
N LEU A 146 -7.29 28.91 -19.87
CA LEU A 146 -7.44 28.18 -18.60
C LEU A 146 -6.56 28.76 -17.47
N LYS A 147 -5.32 29.15 -17.79
CA LYS A 147 -4.44 29.85 -16.82
C LYS A 147 -4.96 31.24 -16.45
N GLY A 148 -5.62 31.93 -17.37
CA GLY A 148 -6.30 33.19 -17.10
C GLY A 148 -7.51 33.03 -16.17
N LEU A 149 -8.30 31.95 -16.36
CA LEU A 149 -9.51 31.66 -15.59
C LEU A 149 -9.23 31.08 -14.21
N PHE A 150 -8.15 30.30 -14.07
CA PHE A 150 -7.68 29.78 -12.79
C PHE A 150 -6.20 30.11 -12.57
N PRO A 151 -5.87 31.36 -12.16
CA PRO A 151 -4.50 31.76 -11.90
C PRO A 151 -3.84 30.89 -10.83
N GLY A 152 -2.58 30.53 -11.06
CA GLY A 152 -1.79 29.70 -10.13
C GLY A 152 -1.85 28.19 -10.39
N TYR A 153 -2.74 27.72 -11.28
CA TYR A 153 -2.84 26.31 -11.64
C TYR A 153 -2.13 26.00 -12.96
N GLY A 154 -1.43 24.87 -12.99
CA GLY A 154 -0.73 24.35 -14.18
C GLY A 154 -1.43 23.17 -14.87
N ARG A 155 -2.42 22.56 -14.20
CA ARG A 155 -3.13 21.35 -14.64
C ARG A 155 -4.63 21.56 -14.45
N PHE A 156 -5.43 20.99 -15.34
CA PHE A 156 -6.88 21.17 -15.35
C PHE A 156 -7.59 19.85 -15.61
N VAL A 157 -8.78 19.71 -15.02
CA VAL A 157 -9.69 18.60 -15.25
C VAL A 157 -10.80 19.05 -16.20
N ILE A 158 -10.97 18.32 -17.30
CA ILE A 158 -12.02 18.54 -18.29
C ILE A 158 -12.93 17.31 -18.34
N GLN A 159 -14.24 17.52 -18.22
CA GLN A 159 -15.23 16.43 -18.22
C GLN A 159 -16.60 16.88 -18.71
N SER A 160 -17.41 15.92 -19.13
CA SER A 160 -18.83 16.15 -19.40
C SER A 160 -19.64 16.29 -18.10
N THR A 161 -20.82 16.90 -18.21
CA THR A 161 -21.76 17.08 -17.10
C THR A 161 -22.24 15.76 -16.49
N PHE A 162 -22.30 14.71 -17.31
CA PHE A 162 -22.64 13.33 -16.92
C PHE A 162 -21.45 12.41 -17.14
N GLY A 163 -21.29 11.40 -16.30
CA GLY A 163 -20.25 10.38 -16.46
C GLY A 163 -20.10 9.52 -15.22
N SER A 164 -19.41 8.39 -15.36
CA SER A 164 -19.07 7.51 -14.24
C SER A 164 -17.70 6.87 -14.43
N GLY A 165 -17.07 6.46 -13.33
CA GLY A 165 -15.80 5.71 -13.35
C GLY A 165 -14.57 6.48 -13.88
N GLY A 166 -14.69 7.79 -14.10
CA GLY A 166 -13.58 8.65 -14.51
C GLY A 166 -13.16 8.55 -15.98
N PHE A 167 -13.78 7.67 -16.78
CA PHE A 167 -13.43 7.53 -18.21
C PHE A 167 -13.60 8.87 -18.94
N GLY A 168 -14.69 9.60 -18.72
CA GLY A 168 -14.91 10.94 -19.30
C GLY A 168 -14.13 12.08 -18.63
N THR A 169 -13.27 11.80 -17.65
CA THR A 169 -12.57 12.80 -16.84
C THR A 169 -11.12 12.91 -17.25
N TRP A 170 -10.82 13.93 -18.04
CA TRP A 170 -9.51 14.16 -18.63
C TRP A 170 -8.69 15.12 -17.80
N LEU A 171 -7.40 14.84 -17.70
CA LEU A 171 -6.41 15.73 -17.15
C LEU A 171 -5.62 16.35 -18.31
N VAL A 172 -5.50 17.68 -18.30
CA VAL A 172 -4.76 18.43 -19.32
C VAL A 172 -3.73 19.36 -18.67
N SER A 173 -2.53 19.39 -19.24
CA SER A 173 -1.48 20.35 -18.85
C SER A 173 -0.82 21.02 -20.06
N SER A 174 -1.07 20.51 -21.27
CA SER A 174 -0.49 20.98 -22.52
C SER A 174 -1.51 21.13 -23.64
N THR A 175 -1.14 21.86 -24.69
CA THR A 175 -1.95 22.00 -25.91
C THR A 175 -2.20 20.66 -26.60
N THR A 176 -1.24 19.73 -26.49
CA THR A 176 -1.38 18.36 -27.02
C THR A 176 -2.50 17.62 -26.32
N ASP A 177 -2.64 17.77 -25.01
CA ASP A 177 -3.70 17.09 -24.23
C ASP A 177 -5.07 17.62 -24.63
N ILE A 178 -5.22 18.94 -24.78
CA ILE A 178 -6.48 19.57 -25.21
C ILE A 178 -7.00 18.98 -26.52
N SER A 179 -6.11 18.71 -27.47
CA SER A 179 -6.50 18.13 -28.77
C SER A 179 -7.16 16.74 -28.66
N ARG A 180 -6.95 16.02 -27.55
CA ARG A 180 -7.54 14.70 -27.27
C ARG A 180 -8.93 14.77 -26.64
N VAL A 181 -9.31 15.93 -26.12
CA VAL A 181 -10.51 16.13 -25.28
C VAL A 181 -11.52 17.06 -25.94
N ALA A 182 -11.04 18.09 -26.64
CA ALA A 182 -11.84 19.20 -27.14
C ALA A 182 -12.62 18.82 -28.43
N SER A 183 -13.77 18.19 -28.25
CA SER A 183 -14.81 18.13 -29.28
C SER A 183 -16.18 18.08 -28.62
N GLY A 184 -16.72 19.23 -28.24
CA GLY A 184 -18.03 19.31 -27.59
C GLY A 184 -18.40 20.72 -27.13
N TYR A 185 -19.70 20.95 -26.95
CA TYR A 185 -20.27 22.13 -26.30
C TYR A 185 -20.51 21.84 -24.82
N GLY A 186 -20.37 22.84 -23.95
CA GLY A 186 -20.72 22.71 -22.52
C GLY A 186 -19.83 21.74 -21.72
N MET A 187 -18.51 21.82 -21.90
CA MET A 187 -17.55 21.03 -21.13
C MET A 187 -17.28 21.67 -19.77
N LEU A 188 -17.26 20.88 -18.71
CA LEU A 188 -16.90 21.34 -17.38
C LEU A 188 -15.39 21.36 -17.22
N VAL A 189 -14.86 22.51 -16.79
CA VAL A 189 -13.45 22.70 -16.50
C VAL A 189 -13.25 23.09 -15.05
N SER A 190 -12.35 22.38 -14.38
CA SER A 190 -11.93 22.64 -13.01
C SER A 190 -10.40 22.68 -12.93
N PRO A 191 -9.80 23.45 -12.01
CA PRO A 191 -8.38 23.29 -11.72
C PRO A 191 -8.14 21.89 -11.16
N TYR A 192 -7.03 21.26 -11.56
CA TYR A 192 -6.59 20.03 -10.90
C TYR A 192 -5.95 20.43 -9.57
N MET A 193 -6.53 19.95 -8.47
CA MET A 193 -6.04 20.23 -7.13
C MET A 193 -5.00 19.18 -6.77
N ASP A 194 -3.72 19.53 -6.93
CA ASP A 194 -2.62 18.70 -6.46
C ASP A 194 -2.70 18.53 -4.93
N HIS A 195 -2.15 17.43 -4.41
CA HIS A 195 -2.06 17.15 -2.97
C HIS A 195 -3.41 17.07 -2.24
N CYS A 196 -4.42 16.51 -2.90
CA CYS A 196 -5.72 16.26 -2.29
C CYS A 196 -6.05 14.77 -2.28
N LEU A 197 -6.63 14.29 -1.18
CA LEU A 197 -7.11 12.91 -1.06
C LEU A 197 -8.56 12.81 -1.57
N PRO A 198 -8.83 11.98 -2.59
CA PRO A 198 -10.20 11.71 -3.02
C PRO A 198 -10.88 10.78 -2.02
N VAL A 199 -12.05 11.18 -1.52
CA VAL A 199 -12.82 10.45 -0.51
C VAL A 199 -14.26 10.27 -0.98
N ASN A 200 -14.79 9.06 -0.82
CA ASN A 200 -16.19 8.75 -1.11
C ASN A 200 -16.92 8.34 0.18
N GLN A 201 -18.14 8.85 0.39
CA GLN A 201 -19.01 8.39 1.46
C GLN A 201 -20.37 7.95 0.92
N HIS A 202 -20.81 6.75 1.29
CA HIS A 202 -22.19 6.32 1.08
C HIS A 202 -23.10 6.94 2.13
N VAL A 203 -24.29 7.35 1.71
CA VAL A 203 -25.33 7.85 2.61
C VAL A 203 -26.67 7.26 2.24
N ILE A 204 -27.44 6.83 3.24
CA ILE A 204 -28.81 6.32 3.05
C ILE A 204 -29.82 7.39 3.46
N ILE A 205 -30.68 7.83 2.54
CA ILE A 205 -31.78 8.77 2.81
C ILE A 205 -33.05 8.00 3.19
N THR A 206 -33.57 8.30 4.37
CA THR A 206 -34.83 7.75 4.92
C THR A 206 -35.87 8.86 5.13
N ASP A 207 -37.10 8.48 5.45
CA ASP A 207 -38.18 9.41 5.85
C ASP A 207 -37.78 10.34 7.01
N HIS A 208 -36.95 9.84 7.92
CA HIS A 208 -36.65 10.52 9.17
C HIS A 208 -35.30 11.24 9.17
N GLY A 209 -34.46 11.05 8.16
CA GLY A 209 -33.09 11.57 8.17
C GLY A 209 -32.18 10.91 7.15
N SER A 210 -30.88 11.05 7.38
CA SER A 210 -29.82 10.42 6.61
C SER A 210 -28.98 9.54 7.52
N VAL A 211 -28.42 8.47 6.97
CA VAL A 211 -27.46 7.60 7.65
C VAL A 211 -26.17 7.59 6.83
N PRO A 212 -25.19 8.45 7.15
CA PRO A 212 -23.86 8.36 6.58
C PRO A 212 -23.21 7.04 7.02
N LEU A 213 -22.57 6.35 6.07
CA LEU A 213 -21.79 5.14 6.34
C LEU A 213 -20.30 5.50 6.41
N LEU A 214 -19.45 4.51 6.68
CA LEU A 214 -18.01 4.70 6.74
C LEU A 214 -17.51 5.33 5.41
N PRO A 215 -16.73 6.43 5.43
CA PRO A 215 -16.12 6.95 4.21
C PRO A 215 -15.01 5.99 3.72
N SER A 216 -14.52 6.19 2.51
CA SER A 216 -13.38 5.46 1.95
C SER A 216 -12.47 6.40 1.19
N VAL A 217 -11.17 6.15 1.24
CA VAL A 217 -10.21 6.83 0.38
C VAL A 217 -10.24 6.14 -0.98
N GLN A 218 -10.41 6.91 -2.06
CA GLN A 218 -10.46 6.38 -3.42
C GLN A 218 -9.05 6.22 -3.99
N PHE A 219 -8.83 5.14 -4.73
CA PHE A 219 -7.62 4.97 -5.53
C PHE A 219 -7.92 5.42 -6.96
N ILE A 220 -7.39 6.58 -7.35
CA ILE A 220 -7.53 7.15 -8.68
C ILE A 220 -6.16 7.17 -9.34
N GLN A 221 -6.05 6.62 -10.54
CA GLN A 221 -4.80 6.59 -11.30
C GLN A 221 -4.94 7.39 -12.60
N GLU A 222 -3.92 8.20 -12.90
CA GLU A 222 -3.76 8.83 -14.21
C GLU A 222 -3.31 7.78 -15.24
N ARG A 223 -4.07 7.59 -16.32
CA ARG A 223 -3.69 6.77 -17.48
C ARG A 223 -4.14 7.42 -18.77
N ASP A 224 -3.24 7.56 -19.73
CA ASP A 224 -3.51 8.20 -21.04
C ASP A 224 -4.19 9.58 -20.94
N GLY A 225 -3.81 10.36 -19.92
CA GLY A 225 -4.42 11.67 -19.63
C GLY A 225 -5.83 11.61 -19.04
N ARG A 226 -6.27 10.46 -18.50
CA ARG A 226 -7.56 10.30 -17.81
C ARG A 226 -7.36 9.95 -16.35
N LEU A 227 -8.26 10.42 -15.49
CA LEU A 227 -8.30 10.09 -14.06
C LEU A 227 -9.27 8.93 -13.84
N LEU A 228 -8.75 7.71 -13.73
CA LEU A 228 -9.55 6.48 -13.67
C LEU A 228 -9.69 5.96 -12.24
N TYR A 229 -10.92 5.65 -11.84
CA TYR A 229 -11.18 4.98 -10.55
C TYR A 229 -10.69 3.52 -10.61
N GLN A 230 -9.80 3.15 -9.69
CA GLN A 230 -9.21 1.82 -9.59
C GLN A 230 -9.49 1.13 -8.25
N GLY A 231 -10.41 1.66 -7.45
CA GLY A 231 -10.83 1.02 -6.21
C GLY A 231 -10.82 1.98 -5.04
N CYS A 232 -10.85 1.42 -3.83
CA CYS A 232 -11.01 2.17 -2.61
C CYS A 232 -10.39 1.44 -1.42
N ASP A 233 -10.14 2.18 -0.36
CA ASP A 233 -9.59 1.66 0.87
C ASP A 233 -10.36 2.25 2.07
N TYR A 234 -11.15 1.42 2.75
CA TYR A 234 -11.88 1.84 3.94
C TYR A 234 -10.98 1.89 5.19
N SER A 235 -9.78 1.33 5.13
CA SER A 235 -8.88 1.23 6.29
C SER A 235 -7.99 2.46 6.46
N LEU A 236 -7.82 3.24 5.39
CA LEU A 236 -7.09 4.50 5.43
C LEU A 236 -7.85 5.61 6.15
N VAL A 237 -9.13 5.42 6.46
CA VAL A 237 -9.96 6.40 7.17
C VAL A 237 -9.39 6.73 8.55
N ASP A 238 -8.81 5.74 9.25
CA ASP A 238 -8.19 5.97 10.56
C ASP A 238 -6.98 6.92 10.46
N GLN A 239 -6.33 7.00 9.30
CA GLN A 239 -5.21 7.90 9.06
C GLN A 239 -5.66 9.34 8.79
N LEU A 240 -6.92 9.56 8.38
CA LEU A 240 -7.51 10.89 8.17
C LEU A 240 -7.71 11.64 9.49
N GLY A 241 -7.81 10.91 10.61
CA GLY A 241 -8.10 11.45 11.93
C GLY A 241 -9.60 11.63 12.21
N ALA A 242 -10.01 11.36 13.46
CA ALA A 242 -11.41 11.32 13.84
C ALA A 242 -12.18 12.62 13.55
N HIS A 243 -11.53 13.78 13.73
CA HIS A 243 -12.15 15.08 13.45
C HIS A 243 -12.57 15.21 11.98
N LEU A 244 -11.70 14.85 11.05
CA LEU A 244 -11.99 14.95 9.62
C LEU A 244 -13.09 13.96 9.19
N VAL A 245 -13.11 12.76 9.79
CA VAL A 245 -14.17 11.77 9.55
C VAL A 245 -15.53 12.29 10.04
N ASP A 246 -15.55 12.97 11.19
CA ASP A 246 -16.74 13.63 11.71
C ASP A 246 -17.18 14.78 10.81
N ASP A 247 -16.25 15.59 10.31
CA ASP A 247 -16.53 16.70 9.37
C ASP A 247 -17.11 16.20 8.04
N ILE A 248 -16.57 15.10 7.49
CA ILE A 248 -17.09 14.44 6.29
C ILE A 248 -18.54 14.02 6.54
N SER A 249 -18.81 13.35 7.66
CA SER A 249 -20.14 12.85 8.01
C SER A 249 -21.13 13.99 8.22
N GLN A 250 -20.76 15.04 8.94
CA GLN A 250 -21.60 16.22 9.15
C GLN A 250 -21.88 16.96 7.83
N THR A 251 -20.90 17.06 6.95
CA THR A 251 -21.05 17.68 5.63
C THR A 251 -22.01 16.86 4.76
N SER A 252 -21.86 15.53 4.75
CA SER A 252 -22.77 14.61 4.08
C SER A 252 -24.21 14.70 4.60
N GLU A 253 -24.41 14.87 5.90
CA GLU A 253 -25.74 15.11 6.48
C GLU A 253 -26.35 16.45 6.03
N ARG A 254 -25.53 17.50 5.87
CA ARG A 254 -26.00 18.79 5.33
C ARG A 254 -26.45 18.64 3.88
N ILE A 255 -25.64 17.98 3.04
CA ILE A 255 -25.98 17.66 1.65
C ILE A 255 -27.26 16.82 1.59
N SER A 256 -27.40 15.87 2.51
CA SER A 256 -28.58 15.00 2.61
C SER A 256 -29.89 15.75 2.80
N ARG A 257 -29.89 16.93 3.43
CA ARG A 257 -31.10 17.76 3.57
C ARG A 257 -31.57 18.29 2.22
N PHE A 258 -30.63 18.74 1.38
CA PHE A 258 -30.91 19.16 0.01
C PHE A 258 -31.42 17.98 -0.83
N VAL A 259 -30.68 16.87 -0.80
CA VAL A 259 -30.99 15.66 -1.58
C VAL A 259 -32.34 15.03 -1.19
N ARG A 260 -32.65 15.00 0.12
CA ARG A 260 -33.97 14.59 0.62
C ARG A 260 -35.07 15.59 0.22
N GLY A 261 -34.77 16.88 0.25
CA GLY A 261 -35.71 17.94 -0.13
C GLY A 261 -36.17 17.87 -1.59
N VAL A 262 -35.31 17.37 -2.48
CA VAL A 262 -35.67 17.12 -3.89
C VAL A 262 -36.30 15.74 -4.13
N GLY A 263 -36.49 14.94 -3.07
CA GLY A 263 -37.27 13.70 -3.09
C GLY A 263 -36.47 12.40 -3.14
N LEU A 264 -35.14 12.42 -2.99
CA LEU A 264 -34.36 11.18 -3.00
C LEU A 264 -34.71 10.29 -1.80
N ARG A 265 -34.76 8.98 -2.05
CA ARG A 265 -34.81 7.90 -1.05
C ARG A 265 -33.76 6.85 -1.38
N GLY A 266 -33.26 6.17 -0.36
CA GLY A 266 -32.24 5.13 -0.52
C GLY A 266 -30.82 5.71 -0.62
N VAL A 267 -29.93 4.97 -1.27
CA VAL A 267 -28.48 5.22 -1.28
C VAL A 267 -28.07 6.29 -2.29
N PHE A 268 -27.10 7.10 -1.90
CA PHE A 268 -26.24 7.85 -2.81
C PHE A 268 -24.81 7.89 -2.29
N GLY A 269 -23.86 8.15 -3.18
CA GLY A 269 -22.47 8.47 -2.82
C GLY A 269 -22.21 9.96 -2.91
N VAL A 270 -21.30 10.44 -2.09
CA VAL A 270 -20.75 11.80 -2.15
C VAL A 270 -19.24 11.70 -2.30
N ASP A 271 -18.70 12.40 -3.29
CA ASP A 271 -17.27 12.48 -3.53
C ASP A 271 -16.71 13.82 -3.05
N TYR A 272 -15.59 13.76 -2.34
CA TYR A 272 -14.86 14.88 -1.76
C TYR A 272 -13.39 14.85 -2.17
N LEU A 273 -12.75 16.01 -2.16
CA LEU A 273 -11.31 16.17 -2.07
C LEU A 273 -10.95 16.71 -0.69
N VAL A 274 -9.99 16.09 -0.03
CA VAL A 274 -9.44 16.55 1.26
C VAL A 274 -8.07 17.18 1.03
N THR A 275 -7.92 18.48 1.32
CA THR A 275 -6.63 19.18 1.19
C THR A 275 -5.64 18.74 2.27
N THR A 276 -4.35 19.08 2.10
CA THR A 276 -3.32 18.90 3.16
C THR A 276 -3.64 19.68 4.44
N ALA A 277 -4.41 20.75 4.35
CA ALA A 277 -4.88 21.53 5.50
C ALA A 277 -6.10 20.88 6.20
N GLY A 278 -6.64 19.78 5.67
CA GLY A 278 -7.82 19.09 6.20
C GLY A 278 -9.14 19.72 5.77
N GLU A 279 -9.14 20.55 4.72
CA GLU A 279 -10.37 21.18 4.20
C GLU A 279 -11.10 20.22 3.26
N LEU A 280 -12.44 20.24 3.32
CA LEU A 280 -13.31 19.37 2.52
C LEU A 280 -13.90 20.12 1.33
N ILE A 281 -13.61 19.63 0.14
CA ILE A 281 -14.09 20.21 -1.11
C ILE A 281 -15.02 19.22 -1.78
N PHE A 282 -16.29 19.60 -1.92
CA PHE A 282 -17.30 18.79 -2.58
C PHE A 282 -17.04 18.67 -4.09
N VAL A 283 -17.10 17.45 -4.62
CA VAL A 283 -16.87 17.15 -6.03
C VAL A 283 -18.17 16.81 -6.75
N GLU A 284 -18.90 15.79 -6.30
CA GLU A 284 -20.16 15.37 -6.92
C GLU A 284 -21.03 14.49 -6.02
N ILE A 285 -22.28 14.29 -6.46
CA ILE A 285 -23.23 13.31 -5.91
C ILE A 285 -23.45 12.21 -6.95
N ASN A 286 -23.45 10.97 -6.49
CA ASN A 286 -23.76 9.80 -7.30
C ASN A 286 -25.03 9.11 -6.73
N PRO A 287 -26.25 9.38 -7.25
CA PRO A 287 -27.52 8.86 -6.73
C PRO A 287 -27.75 7.38 -7.09
N ARG A 288 -26.80 6.52 -6.72
CA ARG A 288 -26.73 5.09 -7.06
C ARG A 288 -25.83 4.34 -6.08
N PHE A 289 -25.79 3.01 -6.21
CA PHE A 289 -24.75 2.22 -5.58
C PHE A 289 -23.36 2.59 -6.15
N GLN A 290 -22.33 2.55 -5.31
CA GLN A 290 -20.96 2.97 -5.65
C GLN A 290 -20.09 1.77 -6.05
N GLY A 291 -18.95 2.02 -6.71
CA GLY A 291 -17.97 0.97 -7.03
C GLY A 291 -17.34 0.33 -5.78
N SER A 292 -17.34 1.05 -4.66
CA SER A 292 -16.86 0.64 -3.34
C SER A 292 -17.88 -0.17 -2.52
N THR A 293 -19.14 -0.29 -2.97
CA THR A 293 -20.23 -0.97 -2.23
C THR A 293 -19.91 -2.42 -1.89
N ALA A 294 -19.23 -3.15 -2.78
CA ALA A 294 -18.89 -4.56 -2.54
C ALA A 294 -17.95 -4.75 -1.34
N ALA A 295 -16.93 -3.89 -1.19
CA ALA A 295 -16.04 -3.90 -0.02
C ALA A 295 -16.78 -3.51 1.25
N LEU A 296 -17.62 -2.47 1.21
CA LEU A 296 -18.42 -2.07 2.35
C LEU A 296 -19.37 -3.19 2.81
N ASN A 297 -20.00 -3.89 1.86
CA ASN A 297 -20.84 -5.05 2.18
C ASN A 297 -20.06 -6.23 2.73
N ALA A 298 -18.80 -6.45 2.32
CA ALA A 298 -17.95 -7.46 2.93
C ALA A 298 -17.75 -7.16 4.43
N SER A 299 -17.42 -5.90 4.77
CA SER A 299 -17.33 -5.44 6.16
C SER A 299 -18.65 -5.57 6.94
N LEU A 300 -19.76 -5.12 6.36
CA LEU A 300 -21.08 -5.17 7.01
C LEU A 300 -21.54 -6.61 7.27
N THR A 301 -21.38 -7.49 6.27
CA THR A 301 -21.82 -8.89 6.36
C THR A 301 -20.98 -9.68 7.36
N GLU A 302 -19.65 -9.46 7.39
CA GLU A 302 -18.76 -10.11 8.38
C GLU A 302 -19.20 -9.78 9.82
N GLN A 303 -19.75 -8.59 10.04
CA GLN A 303 -20.23 -8.12 11.34
C GLN A 303 -21.75 -8.25 11.54
N GLN A 304 -22.45 -9.01 10.67
CA GLN A 304 -23.90 -9.23 10.75
C GLN A 304 -24.73 -7.94 10.75
N CYS A 305 -24.22 -6.88 10.13
CA CYS A 305 -24.96 -5.65 9.87
C CYS A 305 -25.73 -5.76 8.54
N PRO A 306 -26.87 -5.06 8.39
CA PRO A 306 -27.56 -4.98 7.11
C PRO A 306 -26.63 -4.42 6.03
N SER A 307 -26.69 -5.00 4.85
CA SER A 307 -25.99 -4.52 3.65
C SER A 307 -26.53 -3.17 3.17
N VAL A 308 -25.77 -2.50 2.30
CA VAL A 308 -26.20 -1.25 1.66
C VAL A 308 -27.52 -1.44 0.91
N GLN A 309 -27.74 -2.58 0.27
CA GLN A 309 -28.95 -2.94 -0.47
C GLN A 309 -30.14 -3.12 0.47
N GLU A 310 -29.96 -3.82 1.60
CA GLU A 310 -31.03 -3.96 2.60
C GLU A 310 -31.39 -2.60 3.22
N MET A 311 -30.40 -1.78 3.55
CA MET A 311 -30.63 -0.42 4.04
C MET A 311 -31.34 0.45 2.99
N HIS A 312 -30.94 0.35 1.73
CA HIS A 312 -31.58 1.05 0.62
C HIS A 312 -33.07 0.67 0.52
N MET A 313 -33.40 -0.62 0.48
CA MET A 313 -34.79 -1.07 0.39
C MET A 313 -35.59 -0.73 1.65
N ALA A 314 -34.97 -0.84 2.84
CA ALA A 314 -35.58 -0.43 4.10
C ALA A 314 -35.98 1.05 4.07
N ALA A 315 -35.17 1.92 3.45
CA ALA A 315 -35.48 3.33 3.31
C ALA A 315 -36.74 3.60 2.46
N PHE A 316 -36.91 2.89 1.34
CA PHE A 316 -38.13 2.97 0.52
C PHE A 316 -39.36 2.38 1.23
N GLN A 317 -39.15 1.46 2.15
CA GLN A 317 -40.21 0.84 2.95
C GLN A 317 -40.57 1.65 4.22
N GLY A 318 -39.93 2.81 4.44
CA GLY A 318 -40.13 3.63 5.64
C GLY A 318 -39.65 2.96 6.93
N ARG A 319 -38.76 1.97 6.84
CA ARG A 319 -38.19 1.28 8.00
C ARG A 319 -37.03 2.08 8.57
N SER A 320 -36.89 2.06 9.90
CA SER A 320 -35.76 2.71 10.58
C SER A 320 -34.46 1.98 10.27
N ILE A 321 -33.40 2.74 10.02
CA ILE A 321 -32.05 2.21 9.77
C ILE A 321 -31.15 2.68 10.91
N LYS A 322 -30.42 1.75 11.52
CA LYS A 322 -29.41 2.07 12.52
C LYS A 322 -28.05 2.18 11.82
N PRO A 323 -27.24 3.21 12.11
CA PRO A 323 -25.87 3.26 11.62
C PRO A 323 -25.09 2.06 12.16
N PRO A 324 -24.23 1.43 11.35
CA PRO A 324 -23.36 0.37 11.83
C PRO A 324 -22.35 0.92 12.85
N GLY A 325 -21.85 0.05 13.73
CA GLY A 325 -20.72 0.37 14.60
C GLY A 325 -19.39 0.41 13.82
N PRO A 326 -18.24 0.50 14.53
CA PRO A 326 -16.93 0.42 13.89
C PRO A 326 -16.76 -0.85 13.06
N LEU A 327 -16.59 -0.68 11.75
CA LEU A 327 -16.46 -1.78 10.81
C LEU A 327 -15.00 -2.23 10.69
N ARG A 328 -14.79 -3.53 10.49
CA ARG A 328 -13.49 -4.03 10.01
C ARG A 328 -13.34 -3.61 8.54
N PRO A 329 -12.38 -2.76 8.19
CA PRO A 329 -12.31 -2.20 6.86
C PRO A 329 -11.76 -3.21 5.84
N TYR A 330 -12.30 -3.15 4.62
CA TYR A 330 -11.80 -3.87 3.45
C TYR A 330 -11.28 -2.88 2.41
N SER A 331 -10.41 -3.37 1.53
CA SER A 331 -9.91 -2.61 0.39
C SER A 331 -10.28 -3.31 -0.92
N THR A 332 -10.41 -2.52 -1.97
CA THR A 332 -10.69 -2.99 -3.32
C THR A 332 -9.70 -2.39 -4.30
N VAL A 333 -9.18 -3.21 -5.20
CA VAL A 333 -8.35 -2.78 -6.35
C VAL A 333 -8.93 -3.37 -7.63
N ILE A 334 -9.08 -2.55 -8.65
CA ILE A 334 -9.66 -2.90 -9.94
C ILE A 334 -8.58 -2.80 -11.01
N PHE A 335 -8.40 -3.89 -11.74
CA PHE A 335 -7.45 -3.96 -12.85
C PHE A 335 -8.18 -3.79 -14.17
N LEU A 336 -7.78 -2.78 -14.92
CA LEU A 336 -8.36 -2.45 -16.22
C LEU A 336 -7.55 -3.10 -17.34
N ASN A 337 -8.22 -3.42 -18.44
CA ASN A 337 -7.58 -3.88 -19.66
C ASN A 337 -6.88 -2.72 -20.35
N GLU A 338 -5.69 -2.95 -20.90
CA GLU A 338 -4.90 -1.91 -21.55
C GLU A 338 -5.39 -1.69 -22.98
N ASP A 339 -5.43 -2.76 -23.77
CA ASP A 339 -5.77 -2.70 -25.19
C ASP A 339 -7.14 -3.30 -25.50
N ASN A 340 -7.53 -3.25 -26.77
CA ASN A 340 -8.66 -4.02 -27.28
C ASN A 340 -8.13 -5.35 -27.82
N ASP A 341 -8.21 -6.41 -27.01
CA ASP A 341 -7.56 -7.68 -27.31
C ASP A 341 -8.33 -8.89 -26.76
N GLU A 342 -7.86 -10.10 -27.10
CA GLU A 342 -8.32 -11.33 -26.49
C GLU A 342 -7.45 -11.67 -25.28
N ILE A 343 -8.08 -11.85 -24.12
CA ILE A 343 -7.41 -12.20 -22.87
C ILE A 343 -7.93 -13.51 -22.32
N GLU A 344 -7.06 -14.27 -21.66
CA GLU A 344 -7.46 -15.42 -20.86
C GLU A 344 -7.83 -14.97 -19.45
N LEU A 345 -9.12 -15.08 -19.09
CA LEU A 345 -9.59 -14.83 -17.74
C LEU A 345 -9.54 -16.13 -16.94
N GLN A 346 -9.04 -16.04 -15.71
CA GLN A 346 -9.05 -17.13 -14.75
C GLN A 346 -10.40 -17.22 -14.05
N GLU A 347 -10.71 -18.38 -13.47
CA GLU A 347 -11.85 -18.48 -12.54
C GLU A 347 -11.63 -17.66 -11.28
N GLU A 348 -12.73 -17.26 -10.63
CA GLU A 348 -12.70 -16.61 -9.33
C GLU A 348 -12.03 -17.50 -8.29
N ARG A 349 -11.21 -16.89 -7.42
CA ARG A 349 -10.44 -17.61 -6.42
C ARG A 349 -10.45 -16.87 -5.09
N PHE A 350 -10.60 -17.63 -4.02
CA PHE A 350 -10.33 -17.18 -2.67
C PHE A 350 -8.98 -17.74 -2.24
N PHE A 351 -8.11 -16.85 -1.77
CA PHE A 351 -6.83 -17.22 -1.21
C PHE A 351 -6.76 -16.76 0.23
N GLU A 352 -6.33 -17.66 1.10
CA GLU A 352 -5.76 -17.33 2.39
C GLU A 352 -4.26 -17.57 2.28
N LEU A 353 -3.52 -16.50 1.97
CA LEU A 353 -2.08 -16.57 1.79
C LEU A 353 -1.40 -16.31 3.13
N GLY A 354 -0.33 -17.04 3.40
CA GLY A 354 0.46 -16.90 4.59
C GLY A 354 1.89 -17.32 4.31
N THR A 355 2.79 -16.91 5.19
CA THR A 355 4.18 -17.37 5.10
C THR A 355 4.28 -18.89 5.28
N PRO A 356 5.10 -19.58 4.47
CA PRO A 356 5.42 -20.98 4.69
C PRO A 356 6.31 -21.21 5.93
N ASP A 357 6.75 -20.15 6.62
CA ASP A 357 7.50 -20.26 7.87
C ASP A 357 6.57 -20.49 9.07
N HIS A 358 6.59 -21.70 9.62
CA HIS A 358 5.78 -22.09 10.78
C HIS A 358 6.50 -21.96 12.13
N ARG A 359 7.73 -21.44 12.16
CA ARG A 359 8.43 -21.19 13.43
C ARG A 359 7.63 -20.17 14.24
N VAL A 360 7.59 -20.30 15.57
CA VAL A 360 6.88 -19.31 16.39
C VAL A 360 7.65 -18.00 16.34
N SER A 361 7.06 -16.98 15.71
CA SER A 361 7.57 -15.60 15.74
C SER A 361 6.41 -14.63 15.58
N GLU A 362 6.58 -13.40 16.04
CA GLU A 362 5.60 -12.32 15.87
C GLU A 362 5.35 -11.96 14.39
N PHE A 363 6.23 -12.37 13.48
CA PHE A 363 6.14 -12.15 12.03
C PHE A 363 5.36 -13.25 11.28
N ASN A 364 5.10 -14.40 11.91
CA ASN A 364 4.49 -15.57 11.25
C ASN A 364 2.97 -15.69 11.45
N VAL A 365 2.34 -14.67 12.04
CA VAL A 365 0.88 -14.62 12.25
C VAL A 365 0.15 -13.88 11.15
N ASP A 366 0.85 -13.19 10.25
CA ASP A 366 0.22 -12.41 9.19
C ASP A 366 -0.32 -13.35 8.09
N ARG A 367 -1.61 -13.24 7.79
CA ARG A 367 -2.30 -14.01 6.74
C ARG A 367 -3.15 -13.07 5.92
N LEU A 368 -2.97 -13.04 4.60
CA LEU A 368 -3.73 -12.20 3.67
C LEU A 368 -4.95 -12.96 3.15
N LYS A 369 -6.15 -12.45 3.40
CA LYS A 369 -7.36 -12.92 2.70
C LYS A 369 -7.57 -12.10 1.45
N LEU A 370 -7.49 -12.76 0.30
CA LEU A 370 -7.63 -12.16 -1.01
C LEU A 370 -8.73 -12.87 -1.79
N HIS A 371 -9.73 -12.10 -2.22
CA HIS A 371 -10.73 -12.57 -3.17
C HIS A 371 -10.41 -12.00 -4.54
N VAL A 372 -10.13 -12.86 -5.50
CA VAL A 372 -9.95 -12.52 -6.91
C VAL A 372 -11.27 -12.74 -7.63
N LEU A 373 -11.93 -11.62 -7.97
CA LEU A 373 -13.24 -11.59 -8.62
C LEU A 373 -13.02 -11.24 -10.09
N THR A 374 -13.17 -12.23 -10.97
CA THR A 374 -13.02 -12.05 -12.42
C THR A 374 -14.35 -11.83 -13.11
N ASP A 375 -15.48 -12.10 -12.45
CA ASP A 375 -16.81 -12.06 -13.05
C ASP A 375 -16.89 -12.91 -14.34
N HIS A 376 -16.16 -14.04 -14.39
CA HIS A 376 -16.11 -14.91 -15.56
C HIS A 376 -15.99 -16.39 -15.16
N ALA A 377 -16.54 -17.28 -15.98
CA ALA A 377 -16.41 -18.74 -15.80
C ALA A 377 -15.04 -19.33 -16.22
N GLY A 378 -14.01 -18.49 -16.40
CA GLY A 378 -12.74 -18.85 -17.03
C GLY A 378 -12.77 -18.96 -18.56
N GLY A 379 -11.61 -18.82 -19.22
CA GLY A 379 -11.42 -18.96 -20.67
C GLY A 379 -11.10 -17.66 -21.41
N THR A 380 -10.94 -17.76 -22.73
CA THR A 380 -10.60 -16.62 -23.60
C THR A 380 -11.81 -15.76 -23.91
N ILE A 381 -11.65 -14.45 -23.79
CA ILE A 381 -12.66 -13.46 -24.13
C ILE A 381 -12.05 -12.22 -24.78
N HIS A 382 -12.75 -11.59 -25.72
CA HIS A 382 -12.38 -10.26 -26.17
C HIS A 382 -12.73 -9.21 -25.11
N CYS A 383 -11.76 -8.42 -24.66
CA CYS A 383 -11.93 -7.37 -23.67
C CYS A 383 -11.70 -5.99 -24.30
N ASP A 384 -12.58 -5.03 -24.01
CA ASP A 384 -12.40 -3.63 -24.42
C ASP A 384 -11.29 -2.96 -23.60
N ALA A 385 -10.56 -2.03 -24.22
CA ALA A 385 -9.65 -1.13 -23.52
C ALA A 385 -10.38 -0.37 -22.40
N GLY A 386 -9.81 -0.36 -21.21
CA GLY A 386 -10.39 0.23 -20.00
C GLY A 386 -11.50 -0.59 -19.32
N ALA A 387 -11.87 -1.75 -19.85
CA ALA A 387 -12.83 -2.63 -19.18
C ALA A 387 -12.17 -3.36 -17.98
N PRO A 388 -12.92 -3.65 -16.89
CA PRO A 388 -12.36 -4.31 -15.71
C PRO A 388 -12.04 -5.79 -15.98
N ARG A 389 -10.76 -6.18 -15.94
CA ARG A 389 -10.32 -7.57 -16.06
C ARG A 389 -10.67 -8.39 -14.83
N HIS A 390 -10.33 -7.87 -13.66
CA HIS A 390 -10.61 -8.49 -12.38
C HIS A 390 -10.51 -7.47 -11.25
N ARG A 391 -11.05 -7.83 -10.10
CA ARG A 391 -11.04 -7.04 -8.87
C ARG A 391 -10.45 -7.87 -7.74
N TYR A 392 -9.63 -7.25 -6.93
CA TYR A 392 -9.23 -7.77 -5.63
C TYR A 392 -10.07 -7.15 -4.54
N VAL A 393 -10.58 -8.00 -3.64
CA VAL A 393 -11.17 -7.59 -2.37
C VAL A 393 -10.30 -8.17 -1.26
N VAL A 394 -9.78 -7.29 -0.40
CA VAL A 394 -8.71 -7.60 0.55
C VAL A 394 -9.10 -7.14 1.95
N ASP A 395 -8.80 -7.96 2.96
CA ASP A 395 -9.23 -7.76 4.35
C ASP A 395 -8.35 -6.79 5.17
N ARG A 396 -7.60 -5.90 4.49
CA ARG A 396 -6.63 -4.97 5.07
C ARG A 396 -6.26 -3.85 4.09
N PRO A 397 -5.54 -2.80 4.55
CA PRO A 397 -5.02 -1.76 3.67
C PRO A 397 -4.16 -2.33 2.53
N VAL A 398 -4.41 -1.87 1.32
CA VAL A 398 -3.59 -2.17 0.14
C VAL A 398 -3.12 -0.90 -0.58
N THR A 399 -3.37 0.23 0.06
CA THR A 399 -2.93 1.54 -0.35
C THR A 399 -2.36 2.26 0.88
N THR A 400 -1.59 3.33 0.68
CA THR A 400 -1.16 4.23 1.74
C THR A 400 -1.37 5.68 1.32
N ILE A 401 -1.61 6.54 2.31
CA ILE A 401 -1.54 7.98 2.14
C ILE A 401 -0.07 8.39 2.28
N THR A 402 0.44 9.15 1.32
CA THR A 402 1.74 9.81 1.42
C THR A 402 1.58 11.16 2.12
N GLU A 403 2.69 11.75 2.55
CA GLU A 403 2.66 13.04 3.25
C GLU A 403 2.17 14.20 2.38
N ASN A 404 2.24 14.02 1.05
CA ASN A 404 1.71 14.92 0.04
C ASN A 404 0.26 14.62 -0.33
N HIS A 405 -0.48 13.88 0.52
CA HIS A 405 -1.89 13.54 0.32
C HIS A 405 -2.16 12.80 -1.00
N GLN A 406 -1.23 11.93 -1.41
CA GLN A 406 -1.41 11.03 -2.56
C GLN A 406 -1.67 9.61 -2.08
N VAL A 407 -2.45 8.85 -2.86
CA VAL A 407 -2.78 7.46 -2.56
C VAL A 407 -1.90 6.55 -3.41
N HIS A 408 -1.01 5.80 -2.76
CA HIS A 408 -0.12 4.84 -3.42
C HIS A 408 -0.60 3.42 -3.13
N GLY A 409 -0.84 2.62 -4.17
CA GLY A 409 -1.18 1.21 -4.04
C GLY A 409 0.03 0.32 -3.79
N LEU A 410 -0.20 -0.89 -3.24
CA LEU A 410 0.81 -1.93 -3.11
C LEU A 410 1.55 -2.16 -4.45
N PRO A 411 2.89 -2.06 -4.50
CA PRO A 411 3.65 -2.25 -5.73
C PRO A 411 3.41 -3.61 -6.39
N ALA A 412 3.14 -4.66 -5.61
CA ALA A 412 2.81 -5.99 -6.10
C ALA A 412 1.55 -6.01 -6.98
N PHE A 413 0.58 -5.12 -6.76
CA PHE A 413 -0.59 -5.00 -7.63
C PHE A 413 -0.26 -4.32 -8.96
N GLN A 414 0.60 -3.30 -8.95
CA GLN A 414 1.05 -2.65 -10.18
C GLN A 414 1.87 -3.63 -11.06
N ALA A 415 2.71 -4.46 -10.44
CA ALA A 415 3.50 -5.48 -11.11
C ALA A 415 2.65 -6.57 -11.81
N GLN A 416 1.37 -6.70 -11.45
CA GLN A 416 0.43 -7.63 -12.09
C GLN A 416 -0.28 -7.04 -13.31
N THR A 417 -0.36 -5.71 -13.42
CA THR A 417 -0.92 -5.04 -14.61
C THR A 417 0.05 -4.90 -15.74
N ILE A 418 1.30 -4.60 -15.40
CA ILE A 418 2.35 -4.38 -16.39
C ILE A 418 2.73 -5.75 -16.93
N SER A 419 2.34 -6.04 -18.17
CA SER A 419 2.93 -7.17 -18.88
C SER A 419 4.45 -7.05 -18.76
N ALA A 420 5.09 -8.11 -18.24
CA ALA A 420 6.49 -8.17 -17.87
C ALA A 420 7.41 -7.20 -18.65
N SER A 421 7.92 -6.15 -18.02
CA SER A 421 8.77 -5.19 -18.77
C SER A 421 9.95 -4.56 -18.02
N GLY A 422 10.24 -4.97 -16.79
CA GLY A 422 11.55 -4.66 -16.18
C GLY A 422 12.66 -5.64 -16.58
N PHE A 423 12.34 -6.94 -16.58
CA PHE A 423 13.33 -8.01 -16.71
C PHE A 423 12.98 -8.93 -17.90
N SER A 424 13.34 -8.49 -19.11
CA SER A 424 13.12 -9.26 -20.35
C SER A 424 14.14 -10.39 -20.53
N GLU A 425 15.27 -10.31 -19.84
CA GLU A 425 16.41 -11.23 -19.98
C GLU A 425 17.00 -11.57 -18.61
N GLU A 426 17.87 -12.58 -18.56
CA GLU A 426 18.66 -12.91 -17.37
C GLU A 426 19.61 -11.76 -17.07
N ILE A 427 19.67 -11.34 -15.80
CA ILE A 427 20.50 -10.21 -15.39
C ILE A 427 21.93 -10.69 -15.17
N THR A 428 22.90 -9.94 -15.67
CA THR A 428 24.32 -10.16 -15.41
C THR A 428 24.84 -9.18 -14.37
N ARG A 429 25.92 -9.56 -13.66
CA ARG A 429 26.51 -8.71 -12.62
C ARG A 429 27.06 -7.38 -13.14
N ASP A 430 27.50 -7.34 -14.40
CA ASP A 430 28.10 -6.16 -15.04
C ASP A 430 27.06 -5.08 -15.34
N ASP A 431 25.77 -5.44 -15.43
CA ASP A 431 24.67 -4.50 -15.60
C ASP A 431 24.22 -3.95 -14.24
N VAL A 432 25.03 -3.02 -13.71
CA VAL A 432 24.83 -2.39 -12.40
C VAL A 432 23.42 -1.80 -12.26
N ALA A 433 22.88 -1.20 -13.31
CA ALA A 433 21.56 -0.59 -13.27
C ALA A 433 20.46 -1.64 -13.06
N ASN A 434 20.50 -2.75 -13.81
CA ASN A 434 19.53 -3.83 -13.63
C ASN A 434 19.76 -4.63 -12.33
N VAL A 435 21.00 -4.75 -11.84
CA VAL A 435 21.29 -5.30 -10.52
C VAL A 435 20.67 -4.46 -9.41
N ALA A 436 20.82 -3.12 -9.47
CA ALA A 436 20.20 -2.19 -8.53
C ALA A 436 18.67 -2.29 -8.56
N LYS A 437 18.08 -2.25 -9.76
CA LYS A 437 16.63 -2.43 -9.95
C LYS A 437 16.14 -3.75 -9.35
N LEU A 438 16.80 -4.88 -9.64
CA LEU A 438 16.42 -6.17 -9.07
C LEU A 438 16.47 -6.15 -7.54
N LYS A 439 17.56 -5.65 -6.96
CA LYS A 439 17.72 -5.58 -5.50
C LYS A 439 16.61 -4.75 -4.85
N PHE A 440 16.29 -3.59 -5.42
CA PHE A 440 15.29 -2.70 -4.86
C PHE A 440 13.86 -3.19 -5.11
N GLU A 441 13.59 -3.83 -6.25
CA GLU A 441 12.32 -4.52 -6.49
C GLU A 441 12.12 -5.68 -5.50
N LEU A 442 13.17 -6.43 -5.15
CA LEU A 442 13.09 -7.45 -4.10
C LEU A 442 12.79 -6.86 -2.72
N PHE A 443 13.29 -5.65 -2.39
CA PHE A 443 12.89 -4.97 -1.15
C PHE A 443 11.43 -4.52 -1.17
N SER A 444 10.93 -4.04 -2.31
CA SER A 444 9.57 -3.50 -2.46
C SER A 444 8.51 -4.59 -2.54
N LEU A 445 8.77 -5.63 -3.34
CA LEU A 445 7.83 -6.69 -3.68
C LEU A 445 8.00 -7.92 -2.80
N GLY A 446 9.17 -8.12 -2.20
CA GLY A 446 9.50 -9.37 -1.53
C GLY A 446 9.58 -10.54 -2.50
N ILE A 447 9.49 -11.76 -1.97
CA ILE A 447 9.56 -13.01 -2.75
C ILE A 447 8.64 -14.08 -2.16
N THR A 448 8.04 -14.89 -3.03
CA THR A 448 7.34 -16.12 -2.63
C THR A 448 8.30 -17.31 -2.65
N VAL A 449 7.99 -18.40 -1.93
CA VAL A 449 8.80 -19.62 -1.92
C VAL A 449 7.98 -20.76 -2.53
N ASP A 450 8.42 -21.29 -3.68
CA ASP A 450 7.71 -22.39 -4.31
C ASP A 450 7.96 -23.75 -3.62
N GLN A 451 7.21 -24.78 -4.03
CA GLN A 451 7.31 -26.12 -3.43
C GLN A 451 8.69 -26.77 -3.61
N SER A 452 9.40 -26.46 -4.70
CA SER A 452 10.73 -27.03 -4.97
C SER A 452 11.77 -26.45 -4.02
N ALA A 453 11.75 -25.13 -3.81
CA ALA A 453 12.61 -24.45 -2.85
C ALA A 453 12.23 -24.79 -1.41
N LEU A 454 10.93 -24.83 -1.10
CA LEU A 454 10.43 -25.23 0.22
C LEU A 454 10.94 -26.62 0.62
N GLY A 455 10.95 -27.58 -0.30
CA GLY A 455 11.48 -28.93 -0.03
C GLY A 455 12.96 -28.96 0.35
N GLN A 456 13.75 -27.99 -0.09
CA GLN A 456 15.17 -27.86 0.27
C GLN A 456 15.40 -27.05 1.56
N LEU A 457 14.51 -26.11 1.84
CA LEU A 457 14.62 -25.22 3.00
C LEU A 457 13.92 -25.77 4.25
N ALA A 458 12.99 -26.70 4.09
CA ALA A 458 12.32 -27.36 5.21
C ALA A 458 13.25 -28.36 5.89
N GLY A 459 13.31 -28.30 7.23
CA GLY A 459 13.99 -29.33 8.02
C GLY A 459 13.27 -30.67 7.92
N ARG A 460 13.83 -31.75 8.50
CA ARG A 460 13.21 -33.09 8.58
C ARG A 460 11.88 -33.09 9.37
N GLY A 461 10.82 -32.50 8.84
CA GLY A 461 9.49 -32.38 9.47
C GLY A 461 9.27 -31.12 10.33
N HIS A 462 10.18 -30.15 10.30
CA HIS A 462 10.02 -28.84 10.93
C HIS A 462 9.89 -27.76 9.84
N GLY A 463 9.27 -26.61 10.16
CA GLY A 463 9.06 -25.50 9.21
C GLY A 463 10.36 -24.97 8.57
N LEU A 464 10.27 -23.88 7.80
CA LEU A 464 11.43 -23.31 7.09
C LEU A 464 12.64 -23.10 8.01
N THR A 465 13.78 -23.72 7.66
CA THR A 465 15.06 -23.55 8.36
C THR A 465 15.95 -22.57 7.61
N ILE A 466 15.73 -21.28 7.85
CA ILE A 466 16.47 -20.20 7.20
C ILE A 466 17.08 -19.25 8.24
N ARG A 467 18.17 -18.58 7.86
CA ARG A 467 18.70 -17.46 8.63
C ARG A 467 17.76 -16.27 8.45
N ASP A 468 17.06 -15.92 9.53
CA ASP A 468 16.24 -14.71 9.58
C ASP A 468 17.19 -13.52 9.65
N GLY A 469 17.22 -12.71 8.59
CA GLY A 469 17.93 -11.44 8.64
C GLY A 469 17.11 -10.37 9.36
N ILE A 470 17.43 -9.10 9.11
CA ILE A 470 16.75 -7.96 9.74
C ILE A 470 15.25 -8.02 9.42
N ALA A 471 14.40 -7.90 10.45
CA ALA A 471 12.93 -8.04 10.34
C ALA A 471 12.48 -9.37 9.71
N GLY A 472 13.28 -10.45 9.80
CA GLY A 472 12.85 -11.80 9.42
C GLY A 472 12.81 -12.10 7.92
N GLY A 473 13.55 -11.36 7.07
CA GLY A 473 13.65 -11.67 5.63
C GLY A 473 14.60 -12.83 5.28
N LEU A 474 14.49 -13.36 4.06
CA LEU A 474 15.41 -14.35 3.47
C LEU A 474 16.75 -13.69 3.12
N GLU A 475 17.85 -14.16 3.71
CA GLU A 475 19.19 -13.72 3.30
C GLU A 475 19.68 -14.48 2.06
N LEU A 476 19.76 -13.77 0.94
CA LEU A 476 20.21 -14.27 -0.35
C LEU A 476 21.51 -13.59 -0.77
N LEU A 477 22.39 -14.35 -1.41
CA LEU A 477 23.58 -13.87 -2.11
C LEU A 477 23.40 -14.09 -3.62
N LEU A 478 23.40 -12.99 -4.37
CA LEU A 478 23.35 -12.96 -5.84
C LEU A 478 24.73 -12.58 -6.36
N PHE A 479 25.15 -13.15 -7.50
CA PHE A 479 26.41 -12.80 -8.18
C PHE A 479 27.68 -12.82 -7.30
N ASP A 480 27.67 -13.55 -6.18
CA ASP A 480 28.73 -13.63 -5.16
C ASP A 480 29.01 -12.39 -4.30
N ASP A 481 28.49 -11.21 -4.65
CA ASP A 481 28.73 -9.97 -3.89
C ASP A 481 27.47 -9.10 -3.66
N ILE A 482 26.30 -9.49 -4.17
CA ILE A 482 25.05 -8.78 -3.91
C ILE A 482 24.29 -9.49 -2.81
N HIS A 483 24.43 -9.00 -1.58
CA HIS A 483 23.62 -9.45 -0.46
C HIS A 483 22.27 -8.74 -0.47
N VAL A 484 21.20 -9.50 -0.24
CA VAL A 484 19.85 -8.97 -0.11
C VAL A 484 19.07 -9.72 0.98
N ASN A 485 18.42 -8.98 1.87
CA ASN A 485 17.46 -9.50 2.82
C ASN A 485 16.05 -9.28 2.28
N VAL A 486 15.48 -10.33 1.70
CA VAL A 486 14.21 -10.23 0.94
C VAL A 486 13.02 -10.48 1.87
N PRO A 487 12.04 -9.57 1.93
CA PRO A 487 10.76 -9.82 2.59
C PRO A 487 10.05 -11.05 2.02
N PHE A 488 9.55 -11.91 2.89
CA PHE A 488 8.76 -13.09 2.50
C PHE A 488 7.72 -13.49 3.57
N LYS A 489 7.76 -12.85 4.74
CA LYS A 489 6.83 -13.10 5.86
C LYS A 489 5.69 -12.09 5.87
N GLU A 490 5.95 -10.89 5.38
CA GLU A 490 5.00 -9.78 5.32
C GLU A 490 3.94 -10.01 4.26
N SER A 491 2.70 -9.61 4.56
CA SER A 491 1.57 -9.83 3.64
C SER A 491 1.74 -9.25 2.24
N PHE A 492 2.48 -8.15 2.07
CA PHE A 492 2.74 -7.61 0.74
C PHE A 492 3.55 -8.56 -0.15
N SER A 493 4.43 -9.38 0.43
CA SER A 493 5.26 -10.33 -0.32
C SER A 493 4.51 -11.55 -0.83
N PHE A 494 3.33 -11.86 -0.27
CA PHE A 494 2.52 -12.99 -0.71
C PHE A 494 1.99 -12.83 -2.13
N LEU A 495 2.03 -11.60 -2.65
CA LEU A 495 1.60 -11.23 -3.99
C LEU A 495 2.77 -10.94 -4.92
N SER A 496 4.00 -11.20 -4.45
CA SER A 496 5.20 -10.94 -5.23
C SER A 496 5.17 -11.72 -6.55
N PRO A 497 5.52 -11.07 -7.68
CA PRO A 497 5.78 -11.79 -8.92
C PRO A 497 7.09 -12.57 -8.86
N PHE A 498 7.94 -12.31 -7.85
CA PHE A 498 9.16 -13.07 -7.64
C PHE A 498 8.89 -14.34 -6.85
N SER A 499 9.55 -15.42 -7.26
CA SER A 499 9.55 -16.70 -6.56
C SER A 499 10.96 -17.25 -6.42
N LEU A 500 11.26 -17.82 -5.25
CA LEU A 500 12.43 -18.64 -5.03
C LEU A 500 12.14 -20.06 -5.55
N HIS A 501 12.95 -20.51 -6.48
CA HIS A 501 12.86 -21.82 -7.13
C HIS A 501 14.12 -22.64 -6.84
N TRP A 502 14.00 -23.97 -6.85
CA TRP A 502 15.16 -24.87 -6.76
C TRP A 502 15.12 -25.96 -7.84
N SER A 503 16.26 -26.20 -8.48
CA SER A 503 16.47 -27.32 -9.38
C SER A 503 17.75 -28.09 -9.01
N GLN A 504 17.82 -29.38 -9.38
CA GLN A 504 19.02 -30.19 -9.17
C GLN A 504 20.24 -29.68 -9.95
N ASN A 505 20.02 -29.09 -11.13
CA ASN A 505 21.09 -28.66 -12.02
C ASN A 505 21.60 -27.24 -11.69
N ASP A 506 20.71 -26.35 -11.25
CA ASP A 506 21.00 -24.92 -11.09
C ASP A 506 21.04 -24.47 -9.62
N GLY A 507 20.61 -25.31 -8.68
CA GLY A 507 20.44 -24.91 -7.29
C GLY A 507 19.29 -23.91 -7.12
N PHE A 508 19.46 -22.95 -6.21
CA PHE A 508 18.45 -21.91 -5.98
C PHE A 508 18.52 -20.81 -7.05
N SER A 509 17.35 -20.34 -7.51
CA SER A 509 17.24 -19.22 -8.44
C SER A 509 16.00 -18.38 -8.13
N ILE A 510 16.04 -17.11 -8.49
CA ILE A 510 14.90 -16.20 -8.42
C ILE A 510 14.24 -16.19 -9.80
N THR A 511 12.92 -16.39 -9.84
CA THR A 511 12.11 -16.26 -11.04
C THR A 511 11.19 -15.04 -10.94
N TYR A 512 10.83 -14.45 -12.08
CA TYR A 512 9.73 -13.51 -12.23
C TYR A 512 8.63 -14.20 -13.05
N GLY A 513 7.52 -14.53 -12.40
CA GLY A 513 6.56 -15.49 -12.94
C GLY A 513 7.25 -16.82 -13.27
N LYS A 514 7.20 -17.25 -14.53
CA LYS A 514 7.83 -18.51 -15.00
C LYS A 514 9.27 -18.35 -15.49
N ARG A 515 9.79 -17.12 -15.57
CA ARG A 515 11.11 -16.85 -16.14
C ARG A 515 12.17 -16.78 -15.05
N ARG A 516 13.28 -17.47 -15.21
CA ARG A 516 14.47 -17.33 -14.35
C ARG A 516 15.13 -15.97 -14.59
N ILE A 517 15.48 -15.28 -13.51
CA ILE A 517 16.11 -13.95 -13.52
C ILE A 517 17.57 -14.02 -13.10
N VAL A 518 17.87 -14.77 -12.04
CA VAL A 518 19.23 -14.89 -11.50
C VAL A 518 19.39 -16.14 -10.63
N SER A 519 20.58 -16.75 -10.63
CA SER A 519 20.98 -17.74 -9.62
C SER A 519 21.21 -17.09 -8.26
N CYS A 520 20.91 -17.78 -7.17
CA CYS A 520 21.17 -17.26 -5.83
C CYS A 520 21.63 -18.34 -4.87
N ARG A 521 22.22 -17.92 -3.76
CA ARG A 521 22.53 -18.78 -2.62
C ARG A 521 21.74 -18.32 -1.41
N VAL A 522 21.06 -19.26 -0.76
CA VAL A 522 20.44 -19.02 0.55
C VAL A 522 21.54 -19.18 1.61
N LEU A 523 21.69 -18.20 2.49
CA LEU A 523 22.70 -18.28 3.56
C LEU A 523 22.29 -19.30 4.64
N PRO A 524 23.20 -20.17 5.10
CA PRO A 524 22.88 -21.19 6.09
C PRO A 524 22.67 -20.59 7.49
N LEU A 525 21.95 -21.34 8.34
CA LEU A 525 21.85 -21.04 9.77
C LEU A 525 23.23 -21.02 10.44
N PRO A 526 23.49 -20.07 11.37
CA PRO A 526 24.67 -20.11 12.24
C PRO A 526 24.80 -21.42 13.02
N GLY A 527 26.03 -21.84 13.33
CA GLY A 527 26.27 -23.09 14.05
C GLY A 527 25.79 -23.09 15.51
N TYR A 528 25.56 -21.92 16.10
CA TYR A 528 25.04 -21.79 17.47
C TYR A 528 23.52 -21.94 17.58
N VAL A 529 22.78 -22.02 16.47
CA VAL A 529 21.32 -22.18 16.50
C VAL A 529 20.96 -23.49 17.21
N GLY A 530 20.10 -23.40 18.23
CA GLY A 530 19.73 -24.52 19.09
C GLY A 530 20.66 -24.76 20.30
N LYS A 531 21.69 -23.94 20.48
CA LYS A 531 22.56 -23.95 21.67
C LYS A 531 22.15 -22.87 22.69
N THR A 532 22.58 -23.05 23.93
CA THR A 532 22.33 -22.15 25.07
C THR A 532 23.64 -21.80 25.76
N SER A 533 23.69 -20.65 26.42
CA SER A 533 24.77 -20.31 27.35
C SER A 533 24.74 -21.18 28.61
N SER A 534 25.77 -21.06 29.44
CA SER A 534 25.91 -21.76 30.72
C SER A 534 24.81 -21.39 31.73
N SER A 535 24.21 -20.19 31.60
CA SER A 535 23.07 -19.74 32.40
C SER A 535 21.71 -20.24 31.87
N GLY A 536 21.70 -20.92 30.71
CA GLY A 536 20.50 -21.49 30.08
C GLY A 536 19.80 -20.56 29.08
N ASN A 537 20.35 -19.37 28.80
CA ASN A 537 19.79 -18.46 27.80
C ASN A 537 20.12 -18.94 26.38
N ALA A 538 19.14 -18.97 25.49
CA ALA A 538 19.37 -19.37 24.10
C ALA A 538 20.26 -18.35 23.38
N PHE A 539 21.27 -18.81 22.62
CA PHE A 539 22.17 -17.90 21.93
C PHE A 539 21.47 -16.99 20.92
N VAL A 540 20.39 -17.47 20.29
CA VAL A 540 19.52 -16.69 19.41
C VAL A 540 18.79 -15.53 20.12
N ASP A 541 18.69 -15.59 21.45
CA ASP A 541 18.12 -14.52 22.29
C ASP A 541 19.18 -13.51 22.77
N ILE A 542 20.46 -13.87 22.66
CA ILE A 542 21.61 -13.05 23.06
C ILE A 542 22.10 -12.22 21.86
N GLY A 543 22.17 -12.83 20.67
CA GLY A 543 22.63 -12.18 19.45
C GLY A 543 22.25 -12.95 18.18
N GLN A 544 22.45 -12.30 17.04
CA GLN A 544 22.09 -12.80 15.71
C GLN A 544 23.19 -12.48 14.71
N ILE A 545 23.45 -13.38 13.76
CA ILE A 545 24.36 -13.09 12.64
C ILE A 545 23.52 -12.66 11.44
N PHE A 546 23.83 -11.47 10.93
CA PHE A 546 23.33 -10.96 9.66
C PHE A 546 24.49 -11.02 8.68
N THR A 547 24.39 -11.84 7.63
CA THR A 547 25.49 -12.10 6.70
C THR A 547 26.82 -12.46 7.41
N ASP A 548 27.78 -11.55 7.53
CA ASP A 548 29.07 -11.75 8.21
C ASP A 548 29.24 -10.89 9.48
N ARG A 549 28.15 -10.24 9.94
CA ARG A 549 28.11 -9.37 11.11
C ARG A 549 27.43 -10.05 12.28
N LEU A 550 28.12 -10.16 13.41
CA LEU A 550 27.48 -10.58 14.67
C LEU A 550 26.83 -9.37 15.35
N GLY A 551 25.51 -9.32 15.36
CA GLY A 551 24.73 -8.40 16.19
C GLY A 551 24.57 -8.96 17.60
N VAL A 552 25.06 -8.23 18.61
CA VAL A 552 24.86 -8.55 20.03
C VAL A 552 23.98 -7.48 20.68
N TYR A 553 23.07 -7.93 21.56
CA TYR A 553 22.06 -7.07 22.16
C TYR A 553 22.12 -7.08 23.69
N PRO A 554 22.95 -6.22 24.32
CA PRO A 554 23.06 -6.18 25.79
C PRO A 554 21.72 -5.97 26.52
N PHE A 555 20.76 -5.35 25.84
CA PHE A 555 19.37 -5.24 26.27
C PHE A 555 18.45 -5.22 25.03
N ARG A 556 17.26 -5.81 25.14
CA ARG A 556 16.21 -5.76 24.10
C ARG A 556 15.09 -4.84 24.55
N SER A 557 15.35 -3.54 24.50
CA SER A 557 14.35 -2.51 24.87
C SER A 557 14.84 -1.10 24.58
N CYS A 558 13.92 -0.21 24.26
CA CYS A 558 14.21 1.19 23.96
C CYS A 558 13.66 2.14 25.04
N ALA A 559 14.38 3.23 25.31
CA ALA A 559 13.90 4.35 26.12
C ALA A 559 12.59 4.95 25.57
N TYR A 560 12.40 4.86 24.25
CA TYR A 560 11.18 5.24 23.54
C TYR A 560 10.34 4.00 23.25
N ASN A 561 9.15 3.89 23.85
CA ASN A 561 8.31 2.70 23.71
C ASN A 561 6.82 3.03 23.70
N ALA A 562 5.99 2.05 23.31
CA ALA A 562 4.55 2.24 23.16
C ALA A 562 3.88 2.59 24.50
N ARG A 563 4.40 2.07 25.63
CA ARG A 563 3.85 2.32 26.97
C ARG A 563 3.94 3.79 27.37
N ASN A 564 4.98 4.50 26.93
CA ASN A 564 5.14 5.94 27.14
C ASN A 564 4.72 6.80 25.94
N LYS A 565 4.11 6.18 24.91
CA LYS A 565 3.66 6.84 23.66
C LYS A 565 4.78 7.55 22.90
N LYS A 566 6.03 7.11 23.05
CA LYS A 566 7.19 7.68 22.35
C LYS A 566 7.84 6.75 21.32
N ALA A 567 7.35 5.52 21.17
CA ALA A 567 7.86 4.57 20.18
C ALA A 567 7.90 5.17 18.78
N CYS A 568 8.97 4.90 18.03
CA CYS A 568 8.98 5.14 16.59
C CYS A 568 7.98 4.21 15.93
N LYS A 569 7.08 4.75 15.10
CA LYS A 569 5.92 4.04 14.55
C LYS A 569 6.27 2.87 13.62
N PHE A 570 7.52 2.82 13.14
CA PHE A 570 8.07 1.78 12.28
C PHE A 570 8.98 0.77 13.01
N CYS A 571 9.34 1.00 14.28
CA CYS A 571 10.38 0.24 14.96
C CYS A 571 9.81 -0.77 15.96
N GLU A 572 10.04 -2.08 15.73
CA GLU A 572 9.57 -3.17 16.59
C GLU A 572 10.02 -3.05 18.06
N ILE A 573 11.25 -2.59 18.30
CA ILE A 573 11.86 -2.55 19.64
C ILE A 573 11.02 -1.67 20.59
N GLY A 574 10.34 -0.66 20.05
CA GLY A 574 9.45 0.21 20.83
C GLY A 574 8.15 -0.45 21.28
N TYR A 575 7.72 -1.53 20.60
CA TYR A 575 6.46 -2.24 20.88
C TYR A 575 6.69 -3.56 21.65
N GLN A 576 7.90 -4.09 21.62
CA GLN A 576 8.27 -5.30 22.36
C GLN A 576 8.19 -5.11 23.89
N THR A 577 7.90 -6.20 24.59
CA THR A 577 7.95 -6.22 26.06
C THR A 577 9.41 -6.19 26.51
N PRO A 578 9.82 -5.22 27.35
CA PRO A 578 11.21 -5.12 27.80
C PRO A 578 11.65 -6.38 28.53
N LEU A 579 12.76 -6.97 28.07
CA LEU A 579 13.44 -8.06 28.76
C LEU A 579 14.49 -7.52 29.75
N ALA A 580 14.91 -8.38 30.68
CA ALA A 580 16.07 -8.11 31.51
C ALA A 580 17.32 -7.94 30.62
N PRO A 581 18.32 -7.14 31.05
CA PRO A 581 19.61 -7.09 30.37
C PRO A 581 20.22 -8.49 30.25
N VAL A 582 20.83 -8.77 29.10
CA VAL A 582 21.51 -10.04 28.87
C VAL A 582 22.80 -10.04 29.67
N PRO A 583 23.06 -11.01 30.56
CA PRO A 583 24.28 -11.09 31.34
C PRO A 583 25.54 -10.95 30.47
N ILE A 584 26.52 -10.17 30.93
CA ILE A 584 27.76 -9.93 30.18
C ILE A 584 28.54 -11.23 29.91
N ASP A 585 28.46 -12.21 30.81
CA ASP A 585 29.08 -13.52 30.60
C ASP A 585 28.38 -14.30 29.48
N ASP A 586 27.05 -14.24 29.37
CA ASP A 586 26.31 -14.85 28.25
C ASP A 586 26.67 -14.20 26.91
N LEU A 587 26.85 -12.87 26.88
CA LEU A 587 27.36 -12.16 25.70
C LEU A 587 28.76 -12.66 25.32
N SER A 588 29.62 -12.89 26.32
CA SER A 588 30.98 -13.39 26.12
C SER A 588 30.97 -14.81 25.53
N GLU A 589 30.13 -15.69 26.10
CA GLU A 589 29.98 -17.07 25.62
C GLU A 589 29.48 -17.13 24.17
N LEU A 590 28.54 -16.27 23.79
CA LEU A 590 28.09 -16.18 22.39
C LEU A 590 29.23 -15.76 21.46
N VAL A 591 30.01 -14.75 21.84
CA VAL A 591 31.15 -14.27 21.04
C VAL A 591 32.19 -15.39 20.90
N ASP A 592 32.58 -16.05 21.99
CA ASP A 592 33.54 -17.16 21.98
C ASP A 592 33.06 -18.34 21.11
N GLU A 593 31.76 -18.67 21.18
CA GLU A 593 31.14 -19.69 20.34
C GLU A 593 31.22 -19.31 18.85
N CYS A 594 30.91 -18.07 18.50
CA CYS A 594 30.97 -17.59 17.11
C CYS A 594 32.42 -17.52 16.57
N LEU A 595 33.39 -17.16 17.42
CA LEU A 595 34.81 -17.16 17.07
C LEU A 595 35.34 -18.58 16.84
N SER A 596 34.83 -19.56 17.58
CA SER A 596 35.21 -20.97 17.46
C SER A 596 34.53 -21.68 16.29
N ASP A 597 33.35 -21.21 15.87
CA ASP A 597 32.56 -21.80 14.79
C ASP A 597 32.91 -21.22 13.41
N ARG A 598 33.60 -22.02 12.59
CA ARG A 598 33.89 -21.65 11.18
C ARG A 598 32.64 -21.39 10.34
N LYS A 599 31.45 -21.92 10.71
CA LYS A 599 30.20 -21.64 9.98
C LYS A 599 29.64 -20.26 10.27
N SER A 600 30.05 -19.62 11.37
CA SER A 600 29.59 -18.30 11.74
C SER A 600 30.12 -17.23 10.79
N GLN A 601 31.34 -17.42 10.23
CA GLN A 601 31.96 -16.52 9.24
C GLN A 601 31.97 -15.03 9.64
N ILE A 602 31.88 -14.75 10.93
CA ILE A 602 31.78 -13.37 11.42
C ILE A 602 33.10 -12.64 11.17
N ARG A 603 32.99 -11.37 10.77
CA ARG A 603 34.15 -10.50 10.50
C ARG A 603 34.18 -9.24 11.35
N HIS A 604 33.02 -8.84 11.86
CA HIS A 604 32.87 -7.68 12.72
C HIS A 604 31.62 -7.81 13.59
N ILE A 605 31.55 -6.98 14.63
CA ILE A 605 30.51 -7.05 15.66
C ILE A 605 29.73 -5.72 15.66
N LEU A 606 28.40 -5.82 15.67
CA LEU A 606 27.51 -4.72 15.95
C LEU A 606 26.97 -4.85 17.37
N VAL A 607 27.17 -3.82 18.19
CA VAL A 607 26.50 -3.70 19.50
C VAL A 607 25.29 -2.78 19.34
N SER A 608 24.09 -3.32 19.59
CA SER A 608 22.81 -2.60 19.44
C SER A 608 21.79 -3.07 20.50
N GLY A 609 20.55 -2.61 20.48
CA GLY A 609 19.53 -3.00 21.48
C GLY A 609 18.41 -1.98 21.75
N GLY A 610 18.37 -0.90 20.96
CA GLY A 610 17.53 0.27 21.21
C GLY A 610 18.29 1.37 21.95
N VAL A 611 17.64 2.51 22.17
CA VAL A 611 18.25 3.63 22.91
C VAL A 611 18.38 3.25 24.39
N PRO A 612 19.60 3.24 24.98
CA PRO A 612 19.80 2.96 26.40
C PRO A 612 19.17 4.06 27.26
N SER A 613 18.41 3.66 28.28
CA SER A 613 18.09 4.56 29.40
C SER A 613 19.36 5.04 30.09
N LYS A 614 19.31 6.16 30.83
CA LYS A 614 20.45 6.67 31.62
C LYS A 614 21.09 5.61 32.51
N GLN A 615 20.27 4.73 33.11
CA GLN A 615 20.70 3.65 34.00
C GLN A 615 21.40 2.48 33.28
N ARG A 616 21.27 2.38 31.96
CA ARG A 616 21.82 1.28 31.14
C ARG A 616 23.04 1.67 30.33
N TRP A 617 23.43 2.93 30.38
CA TRP A 617 24.60 3.43 29.65
C TRP A 617 25.89 2.73 30.10
N SER A 618 26.15 2.68 31.41
CA SER A 618 27.34 1.99 31.94
C SER A 618 27.37 0.52 31.56
N TYR A 619 26.22 -0.15 31.61
CA TYR A 619 26.09 -1.56 31.20
C TYR A 619 26.45 -1.78 29.73
N LEU A 620 26.04 -0.88 28.83
CA LEU A 620 26.44 -0.90 27.42
C LEU A 620 27.96 -0.80 27.28
N VAL A 621 28.56 0.20 27.93
CA VAL A 621 30.00 0.45 27.89
C VAL A 621 30.79 -0.75 28.45
N ASP A 622 30.34 -1.33 29.56
CA ASP A 622 30.98 -2.51 30.17
C ASP A 622 30.85 -3.75 29.28
N SER A 623 29.71 -3.92 28.59
CA SER A 623 29.52 -4.98 27.61
C SER A 623 30.50 -4.84 26.43
N ILE A 624 30.68 -3.63 25.90
CA ILE A 624 31.63 -3.35 24.81
C ILE A 624 33.06 -3.66 25.26
N LYS A 625 33.46 -3.17 26.43
CA LYS A 625 34.79 -3.46 27.00
C LYS A 625 35.02 -4.97 27.14
N ARG A 626 33.99 -5.71 27.59
CA ARG A 626 34.10 -7.16 27.70
C ARG A 626 34.31 -7.82 26.35
N ILE A 627 33.54 -7.46 25.33
CA ILE A 627 33.67 -8.00 23.97
C ILE A 627 35.05 -7.68 23.40
N ARG A 628 35.54 -6.46 23.57
CA ARG A 628 36.88 -6.05 23.11
C ARG A 628 38.00 -6.89 23.73
N VAL A 629 37.86 -7.36 24.96
CA VAL A 629 38.85 -8.26 25.58
C VAL A 629 38.92 -9.62 24.89
N LEU A 630 37.83 -10.05 24.22
CA LEU A 630 37.75 -11.37 23.56
C LEU A 630 38.23 -11.35 22.10
N THR A 631 38.21 -10.19 21.43
CA THR A 631 38.50 -10.11 20.00
C THR A 631 39.00 -8.74 19.53
N ASP A 632 39.85 -8.76 18.51
CA ASP A 632 40.33 -7.59 17.77
C ASP A 632 39.44 -7.24 16.57
N MET A 633 38.35 -7.99 16.34
CA MET A 633 37.40 -7.68 15.27
C MET A 633 36.84 -6.25 15.41
N PRO A 634 36.52 -5.56 14.30
CA PRO A 634 35.90 -4.24 14.37
C PRO A 634 34.59 -4.27 15.17
N ILE A 635 34.44 -3.32 16.09
CA ILE A 635 33.21 -3.12 16.87
C ILE A 635 32.52 -1.84 16.38
N TYR A 636 31.31 -2.01 15.85
CA TYR A 636 30.42 -0.95 15.41
C TYR A 636 29.31 -0.72 16.45
N GLN A 637 29.12 0.54 16.88
CA GLN A 637 28.04 0.93 17.77
C GLN A 637 27.04 1.86 17.06
N MET A 638 25.75 1.52 17.12
CA MET A 638 24.67 2.38 16.62
C MET A 638 23.84 2.95 17.77
N LEU A 639 23.56 4.25 17.73
CA LEU A 639 22.69 4.95 18.67
C LEU A 639 22.14 6.25 18.07
N GLU A 640 21.35 6.99 18.84
CA GLU A 640 21.08 8.40 18.59
C GLU A 640 22.12 9.29 19.31
N PRO A 641 22.16 10.61 19.04
CA PRO A 641 23.00 11.54 19.78
C PRO A 641 22.82 11.42 21.30
N PRO A 642 23.88 11.16 22.08
CA PRO A 642 23.75 11.07 23.53
C PRO A 642 23.44 12.45 24.11
N GLU A 643 22.66 12.48 25.21
CA GLU A 643 22.35 13.73 25.93
C GLU A 643 23.65 14.48 26.31
N ASP A 644 24.60 13.75 26.90
CA ASP A 644 25.94 14.24 27.25
C ASP A 644 26.95 13.84 26.16
N MET A 645 27.71 14.82 25.66
CA MET A 645 28.73 14.61 24.63
C MET A 645 29.89 13.75 25.13
N SER A 646 30.23 13.76 26.43
CA SER A 646 31.32 12.99 27.03
C SER A 646 31.21 11.47 26.80
N ARG A 647 29.98 11.02 26.53
CA ARG A 647 29.64 9.63 26.22
C ARG A 647 30.22 9.16 24.89
N ILE A 648 30.47 10.06 23.96
CA ILE A 648 31.09 9.73 22.68
C ILE A 648 32.53 9.28 22.93
N GLU A 649 33.25 9.98 23.80
CA GLU A 649 34.60 9.61 24.24
C GLU A 649 34.57 8.29 25.02
N GLU A 650 33.59 8.07 25.89
CA GLU A 650 33.46 6.79 26.61
C GLU A 650 33.36 5.59 25.65
N LEU A 651 32.62 5.72 24.55
CA LEU A 651 32.56 4.68 23.51
C LEU A 651 33.92 4.45 22.85
N LYS A 652 34.64 5.52 22.50
CA LYS A 652 36.01 5.41 21.93
C LYS A 652 36.94 4.68 22.88
N HIS A 653 36.94 5.05 24.17
CA HIS A 653 37.78 4.41 25.20
C HIS A 653 37.35 2.96 25.51
N ALA A 654 36.09 2.61 25.28
CA ALA A 654 35.60 1.23 25.43
C ALA A 654 36.12 0.29 24.33
N GLY A 655 36.66 0.82 23.23
CA GLY A 655 37.20 0.04 22.12
C GLY A 655 36.25 -0.06 20.92
N VAL A 656 35.36 0.92 20.74
CA VAL A 656 34.53 1.05 19.52
C VAL A 656 35.37 1.60 18.37
N ASP A 657 35.34 0.93 17.23
CA ASP A 657 36.08 1.32 16.01
C ASP A 657 35.23 2.16 15.06
N GLU A 658 33.91 1.97 15.09
CA GLU A 658 32.97 2.65 14.20
C GLU A 658 31.71 3.07 14.95
N VAL A 659 31.14 4.22 14.58
CA VAL A 659 29.91 4.75 15.21
C VAL A 659 28.88 5.20 14.19
N GLY A 660 27.62 4.93 14.51
CA GLY A 660 26.45 5.35 13.75
C GLY A 660 25.52 6.17 14.64
N PHE A 661 25.37 7.46 14.33
CA PHE A 661 24.39 8.32 14.99
C PHE A 661 23.21 8.57 14.05
N ASN A 662 22.30 7.61 14.00
CA ASN A 662 21.29 7.51 12.93
C ASN A 662 20.20 8.58 13.06
N LEU A 663 20.06 9.42 12.03
CA LEU A 663 19.07 10.48 11.95
C LEU A 663 17.66 9.94 11.63
N GLU A 664 17.59 8.87 10.84
CA GLU A 664 16.41 8.19 10.29
C GLU A 664 15.57 9.06 9.34
N LEU A 665 15.21 10.29 9.74
CA LEU A 665 14.39 11.21 8.96
C LEU A 665 14.97 12.62 9.04
N PHE A 666 15.19 13.25 7.89
CA PHE A 666 15.75 14.59 7.81
C PHE A 666 14.69 15.65 8.12
N ASN A 667 13.46 15.47 7.60
CA ASN A 667 12.36 16.40 7.86
C ASN A 667 11.89 16.30 9.31
N ARG A 668 12.04 17.40 10.06
CA ARG A 668 11.77 17.38 11.51
C ARG A 668 10.30 17.26 11.87
N GLU A 669 9.39 17.83 11.08
CA GLU A 669 7.95 17.71 11.32
C GLU A 669 7.49 16.26 11.13
N ILE A 670 7.96 15.60 10.07
CA ILE A 670 7.71 14.18 9.82
C ILE A 670 8.37 13.32 10.90
N ALA A 671 9.61 13.63 11.28
CA ALA A 671 10.34 12.93 12.33
C ALA A 671 9.60 12.98 13.67
N GLU A 672 9.08 14.13 14.09
CA GLU A 672 8.30 14.25 15.33
C GLU A 672 7.01 13.42 15.29
N ARG A 673 6.32 13.40 14.15
CA ARG A 673 5.07 12.64 13.97
C ARG A 673 5.29 11.13 13.93
N LEU A 674 6.35 10.65 13.27
CA LEU A 674 6.65 9.22 13.10
C LEU A 674 7.57 8.66 14.19
N MET A 675 8.33 9.52 14.87
CA MET A 675 9.23 9.17 15.97
C MET A 675 8.98 10.08 17.18
N PRO A 676 7.82 10.00 17.86
CA PRO A 676 7.43 10.96 18.92
C PRO A 676 8.42 11.13 20.09
N GLY A 677 9.34 10.16 20.29
CA GLY A 677 10.50 10.32 21.16
C GLY A 677 11.73 10.88 20.46
N LYS A 678 12.38 10.04 19.64
CA LYS A 678 13.65 10.33 18.93
C LYS A 678 13.56 11.53 17.97
N GLY A 679 12.37 11.79 17.45
CA GLY A 679 12.02 12.92 16.58
C GLY A 679 12.19 14.29 17.24
N LEU A 680 12.26 14.36 18.58
CA LEU A 680 12.49 15.62 19.29
C LEU A 680 13.98 16.03 19.35
N VAL A 681 14.89 15.14 18.95
CA VAL A 681 16.33 15.47 18.88
C VAL A 681 16.56 16.42 17.70
N SER A 682 17.10 17.61 17.98
CA SER A 682 17.30 18.64 16.96
C SER A 682 18.38 18.26 15.96
N LEU A 683 18.24 18.73 14.71
CA LEU A 683 19.26 18.52 13.67
C LEU A 683 20.62 19.07 14.12
N GLN A 684 20.66 20.22 14.79
CA GLN A 684 21.91 20.79 15.32
C GLN A 684 22.62 19.83 16.29
N LYS A 685 21.89 19.13 17.16
CA LYS A 685 22.49 18.15 18.07
C LYS A 685 23.09 16.97 17.31
N TYR A 686 22.48 16.53 16.22
CA TYR A 686 23.07 15.54 15.32
C TYR A 686 24.36 16.06 14.68
N VAL A 687 24.32 17.27 14.10
CA VAL A 687 25.50 17.90 13.46
C VAL A 687 26.67 18.01 14.45
N ASP A 688 26.44 18.51 15.65
CA ASP A 688 27.48 18.65 16.68
C ASP A 688 28.05 17.29 17.10
N THR A 689 27.18 16.29 17.26
CA THR A 689 27.56 14.90 17.61
C THR A 689 28.41 14.28 16.52
N LEU A 690 28.01 14.43 15.27
CA LEU A 690 28.69 13.87 14.10
C LEU A 690 30.05 14.52 13.86
N LYS A 691 30.16 15.85 14.04
CA LYS A 691 31.45 16.56 14.01
C LYS A 691 32.39 16.02 15.08
N ARG A 692 31.91 15.89 16.33
CA ARG A 692 32.72 15.34 17.41
C ARG A 692 33.14 13.89 17.15
N ALA A 693 32.24 13.09 16.58
CA ALA A 693 32.57 11.74 16.17
C ALA A 693 33.66 11.72 15.10
N LYS A 694 33.60 12.58 14.09
CA LYS A 694 34.65 12.67 13.05
C LYS A 694 36.03 13.05 13.59
N GLU A 695 36.09 13.84 14.67
CA GLU A 695 37.35 14.12 15.37
C GLU A 695 37.94 12.89 16.07
N LEU A 696 37.09 12.02 16.61
CA LEU A 696 37.49 10.81 17.36
C LEU A 696 37.70 9.58 16.47
N TRP A 697 37.01 9.50 15.34
CA TRP A 697 37.11 8.45 14.31
C TRP A 697 37.38 9.11 12.94
N PRO A 698 38.60 9.60 12.71
CA PRO A 698 38.96 10.29 11.47
C PRO A 698 38.92 9.35 10.25
N GLU A 699 39.02 8.04 10.45
CA GLU A 699 39.08 7.03 9.41
C GLU A 699 37.87 7.09 8.46
N PHE A 700 38.12 6.81 7.19
CA PHE A 700 37.10 6.86 6.14
C PHE A 700 36.02 5.80 6.38
N GLY A 701 34.76 6.24 6.48
CA GLY A 701 33.61 5.37 6.70
C GLY A 701 33.40 4.88 8.14
N ALA A 702 34.20 5.36 9.11
CA ALA A 702 34.07 4.99 10.52
C ALA A 702 32.93 5.74 11.25
N VAL A 703 32.48 6.88 10.71
CA VAL A 703 31.32 7.64 11.21
C VAL A 703 30.22 7.63 10.17
N ARG A 704 29.01 7.24 10.59
CA ARG A 704 27.86 7.02 9.71
C ARG A 704 26.58 7.63 10.28
N SER A 705 25.61 7.84 9.41
CA SER A 705 24.22 8.08 9.83
C SER A 705 23.26 7.48 8.80
N LEU A 706 22.21 6.82 9.31
CA LEU A 706 21.18 6.18 8.50
C LEU A 706 19.99 7.10 8.26
N LEU A 707 19.46 7.05 7.04
CA LEU A 707 18.19 7.66 6.60
C LEU A 707 17.25 6.56 6.09
N ILE A 708 15.97 6.65 6.46
CA ILE A 708 14.92 5.73 6.03
C ILE A 708 14.22 6.32 4.81
N VAL A 709 14.33 5.62 3.69
CA VAL A 709 13.75 6.02 2.40
C VAL A 709 12.31 5.51 2.30
N GLY A 710 11.37 6.41 1.97
CA GLY A 710 9.94 6.08 1.76
C GLY A 710 8.99 6.54 2.87
N LEU A 711 9.52 7.19 3.92
CA LEU A 711 8.71 7.80 5.00
C LEU A 711 8.63 9.33 4.92
N GLU A 712 9.50 9.96 4.14
CA GLU A 712 9.50 11.40 3.81
C GLU A 712 9.66 11.58 2.29
N PRO A 713 9.36 12.77 1.75
CA PRO A 713 9.66 13.10 0.35
C PRO A 713 11.12 12.83 0.00
N LEU A 714 11.39 12.44 -1.24
CA LEU A 714 12.74 12.09 -1.68
C LEU A 714 13.69 13.29 -1.52
N GLU A 715 13.19 14.49 -1.78
CA GLU A 715 13.92 15.75 -1.68
C GLU A 715 14.49 15.98 -0.27
N ASP A 716 13.72 15.64 0.78
CA ASP A 716 14.16 15.78 2.17
C ASP A 716 15.23 14.75 2.51
N THR A 717 15.06 13.51 2.06
CA THR A 717 16.10 12.47 2.20
C THR A 717 17.40 12.89 1.51
N LEU A 718 17.32 13.43 0.30
CA LEU A 718 18.51 13.88 -0.45
C LEU A 718 19.20 15.07 0.25
N GLN A 719 18.46 16.01 0.84
CA GLN A 719 19.04 17.06 1.68
C GLN A 719 19.79 16.46 2.88
N GLY A 720 19.24 15.42 3.50
CA GLY A 720 19.93 14.67 4.56
C GLY A 720 21.23 14.01 4.07
N VAL A 721 21.23 13.45 2.86
CA VAL A 721 22.44 12.89 2.24
C VAL A 721 23.49 13.98 2.00
N GLU A 722 23.08 15.14 1.48
CA GLU A 722 23.96 16.30 1.27
C GLU A 722 24.60 16.78 2.58
N GLU A 723 23.81 17.02 3.62
CA GLU A 723 24.30 17.47 4.93
C GLU A 723 25.31 16.48 5.53
N LEU A 724 25.01 15.18 5.48
CA LEU A 724 25.92 14.15 5.99
C LEU A 724 27.23 14.12 5.20
N ALA A 725 27.14 14.17 3.87
CA ALA A 725 28.32 14.15 3.01
C ALA A 725 29.18 15.41 3.18
N ASP A 726 28.58 16.59 3.38
CA ASP A 726 29.29 17.85 3.68
C ASP A 726 30.04 17.80 5.02
N LEU A 727 29.55 17.02 6.00
CA LEU A 727 30.25 16.75 7.26
C LEU A 727 31.34 15.67 7.14
N GLY A 728 31.51 15.05 5.97
CA GLY A 728 32.40 13.89 5.79
C GLY A 728 31.90 12.63 6.51
N VAL A 729 30.60 12.58 6.82
CA VAL A 729 29.91 11.44 7.43
C VAL A 729 29.32 10.58 6.31
N MET A 730 29.42 9.27 6.45
CA MET A 730 28.88 8.33 5.46
C MET A 730 27.35 8.22 5.59
N PRO A 731 26.58 8.64 4.57
CA PRO A 731 25.14 8.39 4.55
C PRO A 731 24.86 6.90 4.27
N ILE A 732 23.91 6.34 5.01
CA ILE A 732 23.38 5.00 4.81
C ILE A 732 21.89 5.11 4.49
N LEU A 733 21.44 4.51 3.40
CA LEU A 733 20.02 4.49 3.05
C LEU A 733 19.43 3.13 3.37
N SER A 734 18.37 3.09 4.17
CA SER A 734 17.59 1.87 4.41
C SER A 734 16.18 2.06 3.87
N PRO A 735 15.62 1.08 3.14
CA PRO A 735 14.25 1.19 2.69
C PRO A 735 13.29 1.04 3.87
N PHE A 736 12.21 1.82 3.89
CA PHE A 736 11.11 1.55 4.79
C PHE A 736 10.51 0.17 4.48
N ARG A 737 10.54 -0.71 5.48
CA ARG A 737 9.88 -2.01 5.45
C ARG A 737 8.77 -2.03 6.51
N PRO A 738 7.52 -2.29 6.12
CA PRO A 738 6.43 -2.47 7.08
C PRO A 738 6.72 -3.66 7.98
N VAL A 739 6.73 -3.44 9.29
CA VAL A 739 7.01 -4.48 10.29
C VAL A 739 5.70 -4.83 11.02
N PRO A 740 5.26 -6.11 10.99
CA PRO A 740 4.15 -6.60 11.79
C PRO A 740 4.23 -6.16 13.26
N GLY A 741 3.08 -5.79 13.84
CA GLY A 741 2.99 -5.35 15.24
C GLY A 741 3.36 -3.89 15.50
N THR A 742 3.82 -3.15 14.49
CA THR A 742 4.06 -1.70 14.58
C THR A 742 2.86 -0.88 14.09
N GLU A 743 2.81 0.42 14.40
CA GLU A 743 1.76 1.32 13.88
C GLU A 743 1.77 1.46 12.35
N LEU A 744 2.93 1.23 11.71
CA LEU A 744 3.07 1.27 10.25
C LEU A 744 3.08 -0.13 9.60
N ALA A 745 2.61 -1.18 10.29
CA ALA A 745 2.63 -2.57 9.81
C ALA A 745 1.92 -2.79 8.46
N HIS A 746 0.99 -1.90 8.09
CA HIS A 746 0.21 -1.97 6.86
C HIS A 746 0.44 -0.79 5.91
N ARG A 747 1.43 0.07 6.21
CA ARG A 747 1.87 1.08 5.24
C ARG A 747 2.48 0.38 4.03
N VAL A 748 2.27 0.91 2.84
CA VAL A 748 2.84 0.36 1.62
C VAL A 748 4.35 0.65 1.56
N PRO A 749 5.23 -0.31 1.20
CA PRO A 749 6.66 -0.05 1.03
C PRO A 749 6.94 0.86 -0.19
N PRO A 750 8.08 1.59 -0.23
CA PRO A 750 8.47 2.35 -1.43
C PRO A 750 8.65 1.43 -2.63
N THR A 751 8.43 1.95 -3.84
CA THR A 751 8.61 1.18 -5.09
C THR A 751 10.10 0.94 -5.39
N GLY A 752 10.41 -0.10 -6.16
CA GLY A 752 11.77 -0.34 -6.68
C GLY A 752 12.32 0.88 -7.42
N GLU A 753 11.50 1.50 -8.27
CA GLU A 753 11.84 2.73 -9.00
C GLU A 753 12.15 3.92 -8.07
N PHE A 754 11.36 4.16 -7.03
CA PHE A 754 11.62 5.23 -6.06
C PHE A 754 12.96 5.02 -5.34
N MET A 755 13.24 3.78 -4.95
CA MET A 755 14.53 3.42 -4.34
C MET A 755 15.70 3.55 -5.33
N TYR A 756 15.49 3.22 -6.61
CA TYR A 756 16.50 3.42 -7.65
C TYR A 756 16.85 4.90 -7.82
N GLN A 757 15.84 5.77 -7.84
CA GLN A 757 16.03 7.23 -7.91
C GLN A 757 16.78 7.75 -6.67
N ALA A 758 16.43 7.27 -5.48
CA ALA A 758 17.13 7.61 -4.25
C ALA A 758 18.60 7.18 -4.28
N TRP A 759 18.88 5.95 -4.74
CA TRP A 759 20.23 5.43 -4.88
C TRP A 759 21.06 6.27 -5.87
N ASP A 760 20.55 6.47 -7.09
CA ASP A 760 21.27 7.18 -8.17
C ASP A 760 21.60 8.63 -7.78
N ALA A 761 20.61 9.36 -7.23
CA ALA A 761 20.81 10.73 -6.78
C ALA A 761 21.80 10.81 -5.60
N SER A 762 21.68 9.92 -4.63
CA SER A 762 22.58 9.89 -3.46
C SER A 762 24.00 9.50 -3.83
N GLN A 763 24.18 8.60 -4.79
CA GLN A 763 25.49 8.24 -5.32
C GLN A 763 26.16 9.47 -5.95
N ARG A 764 25.43 10.21 -6.80
CA ARG A 764 25.94 11.46 -7.41
C ARG A 764 26.32 12.51 -6.37
N ILE A 765 25.52 12.69 -5.33
CA ILE A 765 25.80 13.62 -4.22
C ILE A 765 27.09 13.23 -3.48
N CYS A 766 27.24 11.94 -3.17
CA CYS A 766 28.41 11.41 -2.47
C CYS A 766 29.68 11.53 -3.31
N ASP A 767 29.62 11.17 -4.58
CA ASP A 767 30.75 11.20 -5.51
C ASP A 767 31.31 12.63 -5.67
N GLN A 768 30.43 13.63 -5.75
CA GLN A 768 30.81 15.06 -5.83
C GLN A 768 31.57 15.55 -4.60
N ARG A 769 31.38 14.91 -3.44
CA ARG A 769 31.99 15.27 -2.16
C ARG A 769 33.14 14.34 -1.76
N GLY A 770 33.49 13.36 -2.59
CA GLY A 770 34.53 12.38 -2.29
C GLY A 770 34.20 11.45 -1.12
N ILE A 771 32.90 11.24 -0.85
CA ILE A 771 32.40 10.28 0.14
C ILE A 771 31.80 9.08 -0.61
N THR A 772 31.74 7.91 0.04
CA THR A 772 31.06 6.73 -0.52
C THR A 772 29.72 6.55 0.17
N LEU A 773 28.65 6.35 -0.62
CA LEU A 773 27.35 5.92 -0.12
C LEU A 773 27.50 4.56 0.58
N GLY A 774 27.16 4.48 1.85
CA GLY A 774 27.50 3.30 2.63
C GLY A 774 26.41 2.22 2.65
N PRO A 775 26.68 1.10 3.37
CA PRO A 775 27.93 0.82 4.08
C PRO A 775 29.05 0.33 3.15
N LEU A 776 30.31 0.54 3.55
CA LEU A 776 31.48 0.00 2.83
C LEU A 776 31.51 -1.52 2.83
N CYS A 777 31.04 -2.14 3.91
CA CYS A 777 30.96 -3.57 4.02
C CYS A 777 29.91 -4.14 3.07
N VAL A 778 30.36 -4.89 2.06
CA VAL A 778 29.50 -5.52 1.04
C VAL A 778 28.42 -6.40 1.68
N ALA A 779 28.79 -7.21 2.67
CA ALA A 779 27.86 -8.07 3.41
C ALA A 779 26.79 -7.30 4.19
N CYS A 780 27.12 -6.10 4.69
CA CYS A 780 26.18 -5.23 5.42
C CYS A 780 25.19 -4.51 4.51
N GLN A 781 25.32 -4.61 3.18
CA GLN A 781 24.40 -3.98 2.25
C GLN A 781 23.11 -4.78 2.06
N ASN A 782 22.93 -5.89 2.78
CA ASN A 782 21.76 -6.76 2.65
C ASN A 782 20.42 -6.05 2.88
N ASN A 783 20.39 -4.95 3.64
CA ASN A 783 19.19 -4.17 3.94
C ASN A 783 19.34 -2.67 3.63
N THR A 784 20.21 -2.32 2.68
CA THR A 784 20.48 -0.92 2.29
C THR A 784 20.27 -0.67 0.80
N ILE A 785 19.88 0.55 0.47
CA ILE A 785 19.70 1.04 -0.91
C ILE A 785 21.07 1.41 -1.49
N THR A 786 21.89 0.39 -1.68
CA THR A 786 23.29 0.49 -2.13
C THR A 786 23.65 -0.74 -2.95
N VAL A 787 24.52 -0.58 -3.95
CA VAL A 787 25.11 -1.65 -4.74
C VAL A 787 26.64 -1.46 -4.73
N PRO A 788 27.45 -2.53 -4.61
CA PRO A 788 28.90 -2.41 -4.63
C PRO A 788 29.40 -2.10 -6.04
N VAL A 789 29.60 -0.83 -6.34
CA VAL A 789 29.93 -0.31 -7.70
C VAL A 789 31.34 0.28 -7.84
N ASN A 790 32.06 0.43 -6.74
CA ASN A 790 33.40 1.01 -6.71
C ASN A 790 34.35 0.19 -5.83
N GLU A 791 35.64 0.51 -5.89
CA GLU A 791 36.72 -0.20 -5.19
C GLU A 791 36.76 0.05 -3.67
N HIS A 792 36.01 1.04 -3.15
CA HIS A 792 35.98 1.30 -1.71
C HIS A 792 35.15 0.26 -0.96
N TYR A 793 34.16 -0.35 -1.63
CA TYR A 793 33.38 -1.44 -1.07
C TYR A 793 34.24 -2.70 -0.91
N ARG A 794 34.17 -3.30 0.27
CA ARG A 794 34.98 -4.47 0.64
C ARG A 794 34.25 -5.29 1.68
N TYR A 795 34.67 -6.53 1.89
CA TYR A 795 34.35 -7.21 3.13
C TYR A 795 35.35 -6.76 4.20
N TYR A 796 34.97 -6.86 5.48
CA TYR A 796 35.92 -6.64 6.59
C TYR A 796 37.03 -7.69 6.60
#